data_AF-A0A0V0WGT0-F1
#
_entry.id   AF-A0A0V0WGT0-F1
#
_cell.length_a   1.000
_cell.length_b   1.000
_cell.length_c   1.000
_cell.angle_alpha   90.00
_cell.angle_beta   90.00
_cell.angle_gamma   90.00
#
_symmetry.space_group_name_H-M   'P 1'
#
loop_
_entity.id
_entity.type
_entity.pdbx_description
1 polymer ?
#
loop_
_entity_poly.entity_id
_entity_poly.type
_entity_poly.pdbx_seq_one_letter_code
_entity_poly.pdbx_strand_id
1 'polypeptide(L)'
;MRLVMFSLVLLAVVCHASRTLEKVNLNDDSCIISMAVRNVDLTSQLVKEKVTLDFEATGNKLPSYILLAMPRKKMDHLAFYNVHFDSPKTTLEVDKVEVSGHDDVAFLKVTLPARNERKIKVTAEFVYGEWLKPFPTHITQKGRQFFIYDDLTYMLSPYEVKKQKMVIKLYSENVESYTKKVLPVVKSGKILTYGIYENIPSFVMEPMRVHFESYAPFLVVTELERIIEISHWGNIAVEEHIHLEHQGAVLTGPFSRLDYQRSQRQISPSVSGFRTILPASAKHIYYRDEIGNVSTSEVRHNPDSLHLTIQPRFPLFGGWRTTYTIGYNIPSYEYLYHSGSQFGLKMRFVDHVFENFFIENFLLKIILPEESKNIRVKTPYDVQKYPNSLHYTYLDVTGRPVITMHKRHLVENHIQDFELYYTWESSKIVREPIMVAVAFMVFFCTIIFFVRLDFSIVKDTSAESRMKLDSLTDEFAETHQKRGKIYEQIVENLEKYISSKDSAIFGATKKRLDQEWRNLNQHITELQSQLKAESSEAAEKVSMIQRMDQQVRESFTSWNHEAERHVGGKLNRQSYTEASNQLRTKIEDLNREPDGLTLEELFSSREGITYNDFIILPGYVDFPVEDVDLTTHLTRNVTLKAPFISSPMDTVTESDMAIAMAQCGGIGIIHCNCTPEYQAEEVAKVKRAKQGFIWNPVVLSPKNTVFDVMEVKRKFGFSGVPITDTGKIGGVLVGLCTSRDVDFIPEEKWKSTPISAVMIPRELVITASASVTLDSAYQTLQENKRGKLPIVDDENRLVSLIARTDIKKRRVYPLSSVDRYGRLLVGAAISTREESKDRLKLLVEAGVDIIDSSQGCSIYQIDLLKYIKTHYSKIDVIAGNVVTAEQAECLISAGADALRVGMGSGSICITQEVMAVGRAQGTAVYQVARYAQRYGVPVIADGGIQCLGHATKALALGASTVMMGSLLAGTLEAPGDYIWSDGIRLKKYRGMGSLDVLSENAESQDRYFQKDCDKVRVAQGVSGTVTDKGSIHIFLPYLTVGVKHGLQDMGIRSTVKLHEMIYNGTVRFERRSAGAQMEGSVHSLHS
;
A
#
# COMPACT_ATOMS: atom_id res chain seq x y z
N MET A 1 -71.56 -19.66 -34.34
CA MET A 1 -70.10 -19.87 -34.47
C MET A 1 -69.37 -20.18 -33.15
N ARG A 2 -70.08 -20.63 -32.10
CA ARG A 2 -69.49 -21.03 -30.80
C ARG A 2 -69.41 -22.56 -30.59
N LEU A 3 -70.13 -23.36 -31.40
CA LEU A 3 -69.98 -24.83 -31.42
C LEU A 3 -68.76 -25.31 -32.22
N VAL A 4 -68.31 -24.55 -33.22
CA VAL A 4 -67.14 -24.91 -34.07
C VAL A 4 -65.81 -24.65 -33.32
N MET A 5 -65.77 -23.63 -32.45
CA MET A 5 -64.59 -23.37 -31.61
C MET A 5 -64.40 -24.43 -30.51
N PHE A 6 -65.47 -25.01 -29.98
CA PHE A 6 -65.35 -26.03 -28.93
C PHE A 6 -64.81 -27.36 -29.50
N SER A 7 -65.09 -27.66 -30.78
CA SER A 7 -64.54 -28.84 -31.47
C SER A 7 -63.05 -28.66 -31.85
N LEU A 8 -62.64 -27.45 -32.21
CA LEU A 8 -61.24 -27.12 -32.52
C LEU A 8 -60.34 -27.07 -31.28
N VAL A 9 -60.86 -26.65 -30.13
CA VAL A 9 -60.12 -26.66 -28.86
C VAL A 9 -60.00 -28.08 -28.30
N LEU A 10 -61.00 -28.95 -28.51
CA LEU A 10 -60.86 -30.37 -28.15
C LEU A 10 -59.81 -31.09 -29.03
N LEU A 11 -59.69 -30.73 -30.31
CA LEU A 11 -58.63 -31.25 -31.17
C LEU A 11 -57.23 -30.74 -30.78
N ALA A 12 -57.12 -29.49 -30.32
CA ALA A 12 -55.84 -28.90 -29.92
C ALA A 12 -55.35 -29.42 -28.55
N VAL A 13 -56.26 -29.71 -27.62
CA VAL A 13 -55.90 -30.27 -26.29
C VAL A 13 -55.53 -31.76 -26.38
N VAL A 14 -56.03 -32.50 -27.37
CA VAL A 14 -55.58 -33.88 -27.66
C VAL A 14 -54.21 -33.91 -28.37
N CYS A 15 -53.79 -32.83 -29.04
CA CYS A 15 -52.49 -32.76 -29.72
C CYS A 15 -51.31 -32.28 -28.84
N HIS A 16 -51.54 -31.83 -27.61
CA HIS A 16 -50.46 -31.36 -26.70
C HIS A 16 -50.30 -32.19 -25.42
N ALA A 17 -51.16 -33.20 -25.21
CA ALA A 17 -50.97 -34.20 -24.18
C ALA A 17 -50.86 -35.58 -24.85
N SER A 18 -49.67 -36.17 -24.74
CA SER A 18 -49.26 -37.50 -25.26
C SER A 18 -48.66 -37.50 -26.67
N ARG A 19 -47.34 -37.28 -26.77
CA ARG A 19 -46.54 -38.15 -27.66
C ARG A 19 -46.50 -39.52 -26.99
N THR A 20 -47.57 -40.30 -27.13
CA THR A 20 -47.45 -41.76 -27.00
C THR A 20 -46.39 -42.19 -28.00
N LEU A 21 -45.31 -42.82 -27.53
CA LEU A 21 -44.31 -43.46 -28.38
C LEU A 21 -45.05 -44.32 -29.41
N GLU A 22 -44.75 -44.09 -30.70
CA GLU A 22 -45.37 -44.83 -31.79
C GLU A 22 -45.05 -46.31 -31.58
N LYS A 23 -46.07 -47.15 -31.39
CA LYS A 23 -45.89 -48.60 -31.30
C LYS A 23 -45.72 -49.15 -32.70
N VAL A 24 -44.52 -49.64 -33.00
CA VAL A 24 -44.16 -50.16 -34.32
C VAL A 24 -43.97 -51.68 -34.23
N ASN A 25 -44.47 -52.42 -35.22
CA ASN A 25 -44.27 -53.88 -35.31
C ASN A 25 -42.86 -54.20 -35.84
N LEU A 26 -42.27 -55.30 -35.35
CA LEU A 26 -40.99 -55.81 -35.85
C LEU A 26 -41.11 -56.16 -37.33
N ASN A 27 -40.16 -55.67 -38.13
CA ASN A 27 -40.11 -55.91 -39.57
C ASN A 27 -39.17 -57.10 -39.89
N ASP A 28 -39.21 -58.14 -39.06
CA ASP A 28 -38.19 -59.20 -38.94
C ASP A 28 -37.91 -59.95 -40.25
N ASP A 29 -38.90 -60.07 -41.15
CA ASP A 29 -38.76 -60.86 -42.39
C ASP A 29 -38.30 -60.05 -43.62
N SER A 30 -38.06 -58.74 -43.50
CA SER A 30 -37.88 -57.83 -44.66
C SER A 30 -36.42 -57.53 -45.04
N CYS A 31 -35.46 -57.70 -44.12
CA CYS A 31 -34.04 -57.44 -44.39
C CYS A 31 -33.11 -58.21 -43.44
N ILE A 32 -31.88 -58.46 -43.89
CA ILE A 32 -30.79 -59.06 -43.12
C ILE A 32 -29.59 -58.11 -43.08
N ILE A 33 -28.73 -58.25 -42.08
CA ILE A 33 -27.47 -57.49 -42.00
C ILE A 33 -26.35 -58.39 -42.50
N SER A 34 -25.78 -58.09 -43.67
CA SER A 34 -24.71 -58.91 -44.25
C SER A 34 -23.36 -58.69 -43.57
N MET A 35 -23.08 -57.46 -43.14
CA MET A 35 -21.90 -57.10 -42.35
C MET A 35 -22.25 -56.03 -41.31
N ALA A 36 -21.92 -56.29 -40.06
CA ALA A 36 -21.95 -55.32 -38.97
C ALA A 36 -20.52 -55.02 -38.47
N VAL A 37 -20.11 -53.77 -38.51
CA VAL A 37 -18.81 -53.32 -37.99
C VAL A 37 -19.03 -52.33 -36.86
N ARG A 38 -18.62 -52.70 -35.65
CA ARG A 38 -18.76 -51.91 -34.44
C ARG A 38 -17.39 -51.38 -33.99
N ASN A 39 -17.13 -50.09 -34.12
CA ASN A 39 -15.91 -49.46 -33.64
C ASN A 39 -16.20 -48.70 -32.36
N VAL A 40 -15.52 -49.05 -31.26
CA VAL A 40 -15.69 -48.41 -29.95
C VAL A 40 -14.37 -47.72 -29.58
N ASP A 41 -14.40 -46.41 -29.37
CA ASP A 41 -13.25 -45.63 -28.90
C ASP A 41 -13.41 -45.33 -27.39
N LEU A 42 -12.48 -45.87 -26.59
CA LEU A 42 -12.38 -45.72 -25.13
C LEU A 42 -11.13 -44.90 -24.73
N THR A 43 -10.60 -44.09 -25.63
CA THR A 43 -9.43 -43.24 -25.35
C THR A 43 -9.74 -42.02 -24.48
N SER A 44 -11.02 -41.66 -24.34
CA SER A 44 -11.49 -40.54 -23.54
C SER A 44 -12.45 -41.01 -22.45
N GLN A 45 -12.94 -40.08 -21.62
CA GLN A 45 -14.02 -40.36 -20.67
C GLN A 45 -15.36 -40.73 -21.34
N LEU A 46 -15.55 -40.30 -22.58
CA LEU A 46 -16.72 -40.63 -23.39
C LEU A 46 -16.50 -41.94 -24.13
N VAL A 47 -17.55 -42.75 -24.23
CA VAL A 47 -17.58 -43.94 -25.08
C VAL A 47 -18.16 -43.53 -26.43
N LYS A 48 -17.31 -43.47 -27.45
CA LYS A 48 -17.73 -43.16 -28.82
C LYS A 48 -17.86 -44.44 -29.61
N GLU A 49 -19.08 -44.74 -30.05
CA GLU A 49 -19.40 -45.94 -30.78
C GLU A 49 -19.84 -45.61 -32.20
N LYS A 50 -19.17 -46.20 -33.17
CA LYS A 50 -19.51 -46.08 -34.58
C LYS A 50 -19.89 -47.45 -35.13
N VAL A 51 -21.16 -47.61 -35.48
CA VAL A 51 -21.73 -48.86 -35.99
C VAL A 51 -22.04 -48.68 -37.48
N THR A 52 -21.37 -49.45 -38.31
CA THR A 52 -21.63 -49.49 -39.76
C THR A 52 -22.34 -50.79 -40.10
N LEU A 53 -23.49 -50.69 -40.75
CA LEU A 53 -24.40 -51.79 -41.05
C LEU A 53 -24.67 -51.87 -42.55
N ASP A 54 -24.38 -53.02 -43.13
CA ASP A 54 -24.74 -53.35 -44.50
C ASP A 54 -26.05 -54.14 -44.50
N PHE A 55 -27.15 -53.46 -44.80
CA PHE A 55 -28.47 -54.07 -44.89
C PHE A 55 -28.71 -54.62 -46.30
N GLU A 56 -29.24 -55.83 -46.40
CA GLU A 56 -29.65 -56.48 -47.64
C GLU A 56 -31.12 -56.89 -47.56
N ALA A 57 -31.91 -56.57 -48.59
CA ALA A 57 -33.32 -56.97 -48.63
C ALA A 57 -33.47 -58.47 -48.88
N THR A 58 -34.36 -59.13 -48.14
CA THR A 58 -34.78 -60.52 -48.39
C THR A 58 -35.79 -60.63 -49.54
N GLY A 59 -36.47 -59.52 -49.89
CA GLY A 59 -37.41 -59.39 -51.01
C GLY A 59 -36.93 -58.46 -52.15
N ASN A 60 -37.88 -57.90 -52.93
CA ASN A 60 -37.56 -57.03 -54.09
C ASN A 60 -37.19 -55.58 -53.73
N LYS A 61 -37.52 -55.10 -52.53
CA LYS A 61 -37.26 -53.72 -52.05
C LYS A 61 -36.93 -53.72 -50.55
N LEU A 62 -36.12 -52.76 -50.13
CA LEU A 62 -35.86 -52.46 -48.71
C LEU A 62 -37.09 -51.83 -48.04
N PRO A 63 -37.27 -51.99 -46.72
CA PRO A 63 -38.34 -51.34 -45.96
C PRO A 63 -38.17 -49.81 -45.94
N SER A 64 -39.26 -49.07 -45.72
CA SER A 64 -39.25 -47.60 -45.64
C SER A 64 -38.56 -47.05 -44.39
N TYR A 65 -38.33 -47.89 -43.39
CA TYR A 65 -37.58 -47.58 -42.18
C TYR A 65 -36.83 -48.82 -41.69
N ILE A 66 -35.77 -48.59 -40.91
CA ILE A 66 -35.02 -49.62 -40.20
C ILE A 66 -35.02 -49.33 -38.70
N LEU A 67 -34.88 -50.38 -37.89
CA LEU A 67 -34.81 -50.27 -36.44
C LEU A 67 -33.39 -50.52 -35.94
N LEU A 68 -32.84 -49.58 -35.19
CA LEU A 68 -31.60 -49.78 -34.42
C LEU A 68 -31.97 -50.09 -32.97
N ALA A 69 -31.45 -51.18 -32.43
CA ALA A 69 -31.71 -51.62 -31.07
C ALA A 69 -30.50 -51.38 -30.16
N MET A 70 -30.75 -51.00 -28.91
CA MET A 70 -29.73 -50.93 -27.87
C MET A 70 -30.31 -51.30 -26.50
N PRO A 71 -29.49 -51.78 -25.55
CA PRO A 71 -29.97 -52.05 -24.19
C PRO A 71 -30.59 -50.79 -23.57
N ARG A 72 -31.72 -50.92 -22.88
CA ARG A 72 -32.42 -49.76 -22.29
C ARG A 72 -31.54 -48.93 -21.36
N LYS A 73 -30.74 -49.60 -20.53
CA LYS A 73 -29.75 -48.95 -19.65
C LYS A 73 -28.76 -48.04 -20.39
N LYS A 74 -28.46 -48.34 -21.66
CA LYS A 74 -27.54 -47.57 -22.48
C LYS A 74 -28.17 -46.29 -23.03
N MET A 75 -29.49 -46.27 -23.15
CA MET A 75 -30.25 -45.10 -23.62
C MET A 75 -30.20 -43.95 -22.61
N ASP A 76 -30.18 -44.25 -21.31
CA ASP A 76 -30.11 -43.24 -20.25
C ASP A 76 -28.78 -42.46 -20.27
N HIS A 77 -27.70 -43.13 -20.70
CA HIS A 77 -26.35 -42.57 -20.83
C HIS A 77 -26.05 -41.99 -22.22
N LEU A 78 -27.01 -42.05 -23.16
CA LEU A 78 -26.82 -41.55 -24.52
C LEU A 78 -26.85 -40.02 -24.54
N ALA A 79 -25.72 -39.41 -24.88
CA ALA A 79 -25.59 -37.96 -25.00
C ALA A 79 -25.92 -37.48 -26.42
N PHE A 80 -25.36 -38.13 -27.44
CA PHE A 80 -25.50 -37.74 -28.83
C PHE A 80 -25.64 -38.97 -29.72
N TYR A 81 -26.47 -38.84 -30.77
CA TYR A 81 -26.57 -39.82 -31.84
C TYR A 81 -26.68 -39.13 -33.19
N ASN A 82 -26.08 -39.73 -34.21
CA ASN A 82 -26.19 -39.28 -35.60
C ASN A 82 -26.19 -40.51 -36.51
N VAL A 83 -27.16 -40.59 -37.43
CA VAL A 83 -27.25 -41.70 -38.39
C VAL A 83 -27.16 -41.13 -39.78
N HIS A 84 -26.25 -41.64 -40.61
CA HIS A 84 -26.03 -41.13 -41.96
C HIS A 84 -25.66 -42.24 -42.94
N PHE A 85 -25.81 -41.94 -44.24
CA PHE A 85 -25.18 -42.75 -45.29
C PHE A 85 -23.69 -42.42 -45.43
N ASP A 86 -22.86 -43.34 -45.87
CA ASP A 86 -21.43 -43.06 -46.08
C ASP A 86 -21.16 -42.34 -47.42
N SER A 87 -22.00 -42.54 -48.45
CA SER A 87 -21.83 -41.96 -49.79
C SER A 87 -23.17 -41.70 -50.50
N PRO A 88 -23.59 -40.44 -50.75
CA PRO A 88 -23.10 -39.21 -50.12
C PRO A 88 -23.46 -39.15 -48.63
N LYS A 89 -22.69 -38.39 -47.83
CA LYS A 89 -22.89 -38.25 -46.39
C LYS A 89 -24.15 -37.44 -46.08
N THR A 90 -25.30 -38.12 -46.03
CA THR A 90 -26.62 -37.52 -45.75
C THR A 90 -27.15 -38.04 -44.42
N THR A 91 -27.47 -37.15 -43.50
CA THR A 91 -28.09 -37.46 -42.20
C THR A 91 -29.53 -37.93 -42.38
N LEU A 92 -29.92 -38.96 -41.65
CA LEU A 92 -31.24 -39.57 -41.66
C LEU A 92 -32.09 -39.09 -40.48
N GLU A 93 -33.41 -39.07 -40.67
CA GLU A 93 -34.36 -38.76 -39.61
C GLU A 93 -34.52 -39.98 -38.69
N VAL A 94 -34.43 -39.74 -37.38
CA VAL A 94 -34.41 -40.79 -36.36
C VAL A 94 -35.39 -40.46 -35.24
N ASP A 95 -36.36 -41.34 -35.03
CA ASP A 95 -37.37 -41.25 -33.99
C ASP A 95 -37.17 -42.34 -32.93
N LYS A 96 -37.47 -42.02 -31.67
CA LYS A 96 -37.53 -43.03 -30.60
C LYS A 96 -38.88 -43.77 -30.70
N VAL A 97 -38.87 -45.09 -30.65
CA VAL A 97 -40.08 -45.93 -30.74
C VAL A 97 -40.07 -47.06 -29.71
N GLU A 98 -41.25 -47.55 -29.36
CA GLU A 98 -41.42 -48.73 -28.52
C GLU A 98 -41.96 -49.90 -29.34
N VAL A 99 -41.43 -51.10 -29.08
CA VAL A 99 -41.83 -52.33 -29.76
C VAL A 99 -42.44 -53.26 -28.71
N SER A 100 -43.62 -53.80 -29.00
CA SER A 100 -44.36 -54.65 -28.06
C SER A 100 -43.63 -55.97 -27.82
N GLY A 101 -43.37 -56.34 -26.56
CA GLY A 101 -42.73 -57.62 -26.18
C GLY A 101 -41.23 -57.55 -25.87
N HIS A 102 -40.60 -56.38 -25.96
CA HIS A 102 -39.17 -56.17 -25.70
C HIS A 102 -38.89 -54.96 -24.78
N ASP A 103 -39.35 -55.01 -23.54
CA ASP A 103 -39.27 -53.88 -22.58
C ASP A 103 -37.83 -53.55 -22.12
N ASP A 104 -36.90 -54.51 -22.24
CA ASP A 104 -35.49 -54.37 -21.86
C ASP A 104 -34.62 -53.70 -22.95
N VAL A 105 -35.19 -53.47 -24.14
CA VAL A 105 -34.51 -52.94 -25.33
C VAL A 105 -35.14 -51.62 -25.75
N ALA A 106 -34.30 -50.64 -26.09
CA ALA A 106 -34.73 -49.37 -26.64
C ALA A 106 -34.48 -49.34 -28.15
N PHE A 107 -35.44 -48.80 -28.91
CA PHE A 107 -35.40 -48.79 -30.38
C PHE A 107 -35.36 -47.36 -30.94
N LEU A 108 -34.55 -47.18 -31.97
CA LEU A 108 -34.49 -45.98 -32.80
C LEU A 108 -34.95 -46.34 -34.21
N LYS A 109 -36.04 -45.73 -34.65
CA LYS A 109 -36.59 -45.84 -36.00
C LYS A 109 -35.88 -44.85 -36.90
N VAL A 110 -35.16 -45.36 -37.90
CA VAL A 110 -34.47 -44.55 -38.90
C VAL A 110 -35.29 -44.59 -40.19
N THR A 111 -35.79 -43.44 -40.61
CA THR A 111 -36.58 -43.32 -41.84
C THR A 111 -35.64 -43.30 -43.05
N LEU A 112 -35.85 -44.21 -44.01
CA LEU A 112 -35.04 -44.30 -45.21
C LEU A 112 -35.68 -43.50 -46.36
N PRO A 113 -34.92 -42.66 -47.09
CA PRO A 113 -35.43 -42.01 -48.29
C PRO A 113 -35.73 -43.06 -49.37
N ALA A 114 -36.75 -42.81 -50.19
CA ALA A 114 -37.18 -43.73 -51.24
C ALA A 114 -36.06 -43.98 -52.28
N ARG A 115 -35.30 -45.08 -52.11
CA ARG A 115 -34.26 -45.55 -53.04
C ARG A 115 -34.58 -46.97 -53.49
N ASN A 116 -34.36 -47.28 -54.78
CA ASN A 116 -34.62 -48.60 -55.37
C ASN A 116 -33.41 -49.57 -55.25
N GLU A 117 -32.55 -49.37 -54.25
CA GLU A 117 -31.35 -50.19 -54.05
C GLU A 117 -31.68 -51.45 -53.21
N ARG A 118 -31.08 -52.59 -53.53
CA ARG A 118 -31.25 -53.85 -52.77
C ARG A 118 -30.30 -53.97 -51.57
N LYS A 119 -29.24 -53.16 -51.52
CA LYS A 119 -28.27 -53.10 -50.44
C LYS A 119 -28.07 -51.65 -50.02
N ILE A 120 -28.00 -51.39 -48.72
CA ILE A 120 -27.78 -50.05 -48.19
C ILE A 120 -26.80 -50.10 -47.02
N LYS A 121 -25.82 -49.21 -47.04
CA LYS A 121 -24.85 -49.05 -45.95
C LYS A 121 -25.25 -47.86 -45.08
N VAL A 122 -25.56 -48.13 -43.82
CA VAL A 122 -25.94 -47.12 -42.83
C VAL A 122 -24.89 -47.07 -41.73
N THR A 123 -24.43 -45.88 -41.38
CA THR A 123 -23.52 -45.67 -40.27
C THR A 123 -24.22 -44.87 -39.18
N ALA A 124 -24.26 -45.43 -37.97
CA ALA A 124 -24.75 -44.79 -36.76
C ALA A 124 -23.58 -44.47 -35.82
N GLU A 125 -23.49 -43.21 -35.40
CA GLU A 125 -22.51 -42.72 -34.44
C GLU A 125 -23.25 -42.39 -33.13
N PHE A 126 -22.81 -43.00 -32.03
CA PHE A 126 -23.35 -42.81 -30.69
C PHE A 126 -22.25 -42.34 -29.74
N VAL A 127 -22.59 -41.42 -28.86
CA VAL A 127 -21.69 -40.94 -27.80
C VAL A 127 -22.38 -41.12 -26.46
N TYR A 128 -21.74 -41.88 -25.57
CA TYR A 128 -22.25 -42.15 -24.23
C TYR A 128 -21.38 -41.46 -23.18
N GLY A 129 -22.02 -40.76 -22.25
CA GLY A 129 -21.39 -40.21 -21.05
C GLY A 129 -21.50 -41.17 -19.86
N GLU A 130 -20.62 -41.05 -18.87
CA GLU A 130 -20.69 -41.78 -17.59
C GLU A 130 -20.74 -43.33 -17.68
N TRP A 131 -20.38 -43.90 -18.82
CA TRP A 131 -20.46 -45.36 -19.01
C TRP A 131 -19.24 -46.11 -18.45
N LEU A 132 -18.08 -45.46 -18.42
CA LEU A 132 -16.83 -46.01 -17.90
C LEU A 132 -16.76 -45.89 -16.38
N LYS A 133 -16.44 -46.98 -15.68
CA LYS A 133 -16.38 -46.99 -14.20
C LYS A 133 -14.97 -47.24 -13.69
N PRO A 134 -14.44 -46.41 -12.77
CA PRO A 134 -13.14 -46.65 -12.19
C PRO A 134 -13.15 -47.92 -11.33
N PHE A 135 -12.18 -48.80 -11.54
CA PHE A 135 -11.98 -50.01 -10.73
C PHE A 135 -10.49 -50.32 -10.61
N PRO A 136 -9.86 -50.15 -9.44
CA PRO A 136 -10.48 -49.84 -8.14
C PRO A 136 -11.11 -48.44 -8.11
N THR A 137 -12.16 -48.29 -7.29
CA THR A 137 -12.85 -46.99 -7.11
C THR A 137 -12.01 -45.96 -6.37
N HIS A 138 -10.98 -46.42 -5.66
CA HIS A 138 -10.09 -45.61 -4.85
C HIS A 138 -8.63 -45.93 -5.19
N ILE A 139 -7.80 -44.89 -5.34
CA ILE A 139 -6.36 -45.03 -5.62
C ILE A 139 -5.55 -44.09 -4.73
N THR A 140 -4.31 -44.47 -4.43
CA THR A 140 -3.35 -43.56 -3.77
C THR A 140 -2.78 -42.57 -4.79
N GLN A 141 -2.08 -41.53 -4.34
CA GLN A 141 -1.47 -40.52 -5.20
C GLN A 141 -0.51 -41.11 -6.28
N LYS A 142 0.12 -42.26 -6.01
CA LYS A 142 1.01 -42.99 -6.96
C LYS A 142 0.33 -44.20 -7.61
N GLY A 143 -0.94 -44.43 -7.31
CA GLY A 143 -1.71 -45.56 -7.81
C GLY A 143 -1.98 -45.45 -9.30
N ARG A 144 -2.02 -46.59 -9.98
CA ARG A 144 -2.43 -46.68 -11.39
C ARG A 144 -3.94 -46.65 -11.49
N GLN A 145 -4.46 -45.99 -12.52
CA GLN A 145 -5.90 -45.83 -12.71
C GLN A 145 -6.40 -46.79 -13.80
N PHE A 146 -7.40 -47.59 -13.45
CA PHE A 146 -8.03 -48.56 -14.35
C PHE A 146 -9.54 -48.34 -14.41
N PHE A 147 -10.12 -48.69 -15.56
CA PHE A 147 -11.54 -48.55 -15.83
C PHE A 147 -12.12 -49.85 -16.37
N ILE A 148 -13.39 -50.08 -16.03
CA ILE A 148 -14.20 -51.17 -16.56
C ILE A 148 -15.15 -50.60 -17.62
N TYR A 149 -15.14 -51.23 -18.79
CA TYR A 149 -16.13 -51.08 -19.84
C TYR A 149 -16.96 -52.37 -19.91
N ASP A 150 -18.24 -52.26 -19.57
CA ASP A 150 -19.23 -53.34 -19.65
C ASP A 150 -20.17 -53.09 -20.84
N ASP A 151 -20.29 -54.02 -21.77
CA ASP A 151 -21.18 -53.92 -22.95
C ASP A 151 -21.49 -55.33 -23.50
N LEU A 152 -22.04 -55.48 -24.70
CA LEU A 152 -22.38 -56.74 -25.34
C LEU A 152 -21.37 -57.13 -26.42
N THR A 153 -20.91 -58.39 -26.40
CA THR A 153 -19.97 -58.96 -27.39
C THR A 153 -20.53 -58.90 -28.80
N TYR A 154 -21.82 -59.21 -28.92
CA TYR A 154 -22.57 -59.17 -30.16
C TYR A 154 -23.36 -57.88 -30.25
N MET A 155 -23.56 -57.38 -31.46
CA MET A 155 -24.43 -56.24 -31.67
C MET A 155 -25.89 -56.65 -31.40
N LEU A 156 -26.57 -55.92 -30.54
CA LEU A 156 -28.00 -56.09 -30.34
C LEU A 156 -28.75 -55.59 -31.59
N SER A 157 -29.39 -56.51 -32.30
CA SER A 157 -30.11 -56.22 -33.54
C SER A 157 -31.43 -57.02 -33.58
N PRO A 158 -32.53 -56.43 -34.08
CA PRO A 158 -33.76 -57.17 -34.37
C PRO A 158 -33.60 -58.07 -35.60
N TYR A 159 -32.62 -57.80 -36.48
CA TYR A 159 -32.36 -58.56 -37.70
C TYR A 159 -31.23 -59.58 -37.51
N GLU A 160 -31.28 -60.68 -38.28
CA GLU A 160 -30.19 -61.68 -38.36
C GLU A 160 -28.90 -61.03 -38.93
N VAL A 161 -27.76 -61.27 -38.28
CA VAL A 161 -26.46 -60.73 -38.69
C VAL A 161 -25.57 -61.84 -39.25
N LYS A 162 -25.25 -61.79 -40.55
CA LYS A 162 -24.44 -62.82 -41.21
C LYS A 162 -22.97 -62.79 -40.80
N LYS A 163 -22.37 -61.60 -40.72
CA LYS A 163 -21.00 -61.40 -40.25
C LYS A 163 -20.93 -60.17 -39.36
N GLN A 164 -20.23 -60.27 -38.24
CA GLN A 164 -19.95 -59.10 -37.40
C GLN A 164 -18.49 -59.04 -36.97
N LYS A 165 -18.01 -57.81 -36.80
CA LYS A 165 -16.68 -57.49 -36.29
C LYS A 165 -16.78 -56.32 -35.32
N MET A 166 -16.17 -56.45 -34.15
CA MET A 166 -16.02 -55.32 -33.23
C MET A 166 -14.54 -54.97 -33.02
N VAL A 167 -14.24 -53.68 -33.01
CA VAL A 167 -12.91 -53.12 -32.77
C VAL A 167 -13.00 -52.13 -31.63
N ILE A 168 -12.31 -52.40 -30.53
CA ILE A 168 -12.21 -51.52 -29.36
C ILE A 168 -10.83 -50.88 -29.35
N LYS A 169 -10.78 -49.55 -29.30
CA LYS A 169 -9.55 -48.76 -29.20
C LYS A 169 -9.40 -48.24 -27.76
N LEU A 170 -8.25 -48.52 -27.15
CA LEU A 170 -7.95 -48.20 -25.76
C LEU A 170 -6.98 -47.02 -25.65
N TYR A 171 -6.97 -46.37 -24.48
CA TYR A 171 -5.99 -45.32 -24.14
C TYR A 171 -4.56 -45.86 -24.08
N SER A 172 -4.38 -46.97 -23.36
CA SER A 172 -3.11 -47.64 -23.07
C SER A 172 -3.08 -49.06 -23.66
N GLU A 173 -1.87 -49.61 -23.86
CA GLU A 173 -1.68 -51.03 -24.20
C GLU A 173 -1.88 -51.94 -22.99
N ASN A 174 -1.88 -51.38 -21.77
CA ASN A 174 -2.05 -52.13 -20.53
C ASN A 174 -3.53 -52.45 -20.31
N VAL A 175 -3.85 -53.75 -20.39
CA VAL A 175 -5.18 -54.31 -20.17
C VAL A 175 -5.05 -55.37 -19.09
N GLU A 176 -5.81 -55.23 -18.02
CA GLU A 176 -5.78 -56.13 -16.87
C GLU A 176 -6.56 -57.41 -17.18
N SER A 177 -7.78 -57.28 -17.71
CA SER A 177 -8.59 -58.42 -18.15
C SER A 177 -9.55 -58.02 -19.28
N TYR A 178 -9.92 -58.99 -20.12
CA TYR A 178 -10.95 -58.83 -21.14
C TYR A 178 -11.64 -60.18 -21.42
N THR A 179 -12.92 -60.15 -21.78
CA THR A 179 -13.71 -61.38 -22.04
C THR A 179 -13.15 -62.17 -23.21
N LYS A 180 -12.80 -63.45 -22.98
CA LYS A 180 -12.31 -64.39 -24.02
C LYS A 180 -13.27 -65.55 -24.31
N LYS A 181 -14.48 -65.52 -23.72
CA LYS A 181 -15.47 -66.61 -23.77
C LYS A 181 -15.94 -66.92 -25.19
N VAL A 182 -15.92 -65.94 -26.09
CA VAL A 182 -16.33 -66.07 -27.50
C VAL A 182 -15.13 -65.76 -28.40
N LEU A 183 -14.50 -66.79 -28.97
CA LEU A 183 -13.32 -66.66 -29.86
C LEU A 183 -13.73 -66.53 -31.34
N PRO A 184 -12.94 -65.85 -32.20
CA PRO A 184 -11.60 -65.29 -31.95
C PRO A 184 -11.60 -63.87 -31.33
N VAL A 185 -10.64 -63.60 -30.45
CA VAL A 185 -10.34 -62.27 -29.90
C VAL A 185 -8.84 -62.00 -30.03
N VAL A 186 -8.46 -60.92 -30.73
CA VAL A 186 -7.06 -60.57 -31.00
C VAL A 186 -6.74 -59.21 -30.39
N LYS A 187 -5.65 -59.14 -29.62
CA LYS A 187 -5.08 -57.89 -29.10
C LYS A 187 -3.87 -57.50 -29.94
N SER A 188 -3.88 -56.29 -30.49
CA SER A 188 -2.75 -55.70 -31.22
C SER A 188 -2.49 -54.29 -30.67
N GLY A 189 -1.47 -54.16 -29.82
CA GLY A 189 -1.16 -52.92 -29.09
C GLY A 189 -2.37 -52.41 -28.30
N LYS A 190 -2.84 -51.21 -28.65
CA LYS A 190 -4.00 -50.52 -28.06
C LYS A 190 -5.37 -50.97 -28.60
N ILE A 191 -5.40 -51.92 -29.54
CA ILE A 191 -6.63 -52.32 -30.23
C ILE A 191 -7.00 -53.76 -29.84
N LEU A 192 -8.25 -53.95 -29.43
CA LEU A 192 -8.87 -55.26 -29.22
C LEU A 192 -9.89 -55.53 -30.34
N THR A 193 -9.73 -56.62 -31.07
CA THR A 193 -10.66 -57.04 -32.13
C THR A 193 -11.39 -58.31 -31.71
N TYR A 194 -12.72 -58.28 -31.74
CA TYR A 194 -13.61 -59.41 -31.48
C TYR A 194 -14.29 -59.84 -32.79
N GLY A 195 -14.27 -61.15 -33.06
CA GLY A 195 -14.74 -61.72 -34.32
C GLY A 195 -13.66 -61.76 -35.41
N ILE A 196 -13.97 -62.13 -36.65
CA ILE A 196 -15.32 -62.16 -37.24
C ILE A 196 -16.17 -63.31 -36.67
N TYR A 197 -17.39 -63.00 -36.25
CA TYR A 197 -18.40 -64.01 -35.87
C TYR A 197 -19.43 -64.13 -36.99
N GLU A 198 -19.94 -65.35 -37.24
CA GLU A 198 -20.86 -65.64 -38.35
C GLU A 198 -22.24 -66.12 -37.85
N ASN A 199 -23.30 -65.77 -38.60
CA ASN A 199 -24.70 -66.19 -38.41
C ASN A 199 -25.24 -66.01 -36.98
N ILE A 200 -25.32 -64.76 -36.51
CA ILE A 200 -25.87 -64.42 -35.19
C ILE A 200 -27.39 -64.21 -35.31
N PRO A 201 -28.21 -64.93 -34.51
CA PRO A 201 -29.66 -64.72 -34.43
C PRO A 201 -30.06 -63.31 -33.98
N SER A 202 -31.33 -62.97 -34.17
CA SER A 202 -31.90 -61.72 -33.64
C SER A 202 -31.89 -61.70 -32.10
N PHE A 203 -31.76 -60.50 -31.52
CA PHE A 203 -31.84 -60.22 -30.08
C PHE A 203 -30.86 -60.97 -29.15
N VAL A 204 -29.69 -61.40 -29.64
CA VAL A 204 -28.69 -62.05 -28.78
C VAL A 204 -27.97 -61.05 -27.88
N MET A 205 -27.97 -61.32 -26.57
CA MET A 205 -27.31 -60.51 -25.54
C MET A 205 -26.23 -61.34 -24.83
N GLU A 206 -24.99 -61.29 -25.30
CA GLU A 206 -23.84 -61.90 -24.60
C GLU A 206 -22.97 -60.81 -23.96
N PRO A 207 -22.86 -60.73 -22.62
CA PRO A 207 -22.12 -59.67 -21.95
C PRO A 207 -20.60 -59.81 -22.13
N MET A 208 -19.92 -58.67 -22.27
CA MET A 208 -18.48 -58.54 -22.26
C MET A 208 -18.01 -57.49 -21.25
N ARG A 209 -16.79 -57.68 -20.77
CA ARG A 209 -16.10 -56.78 -19.87
C ARG A 209 -14.68 -56.57 -20.37
N VAL A 210 -14.23 -55.32 -20.39
CA VAL A 210 -12.84 -54.94 -20.63
C VAL A 210 -12.36 -54.06 -19.48
N HIS A 211 -11.26 -54.46 -18.86
CA HIS A 211 -10.63 -53.77 -17.73
C HIS A 211 -9.25 -53.29 -18.15
N PHE A 212 -9.07 -51.97 -18.25
CA PHE A 212 -7.91 -51.36 -18.91
C PHE A 212 -7.42 -50.12 -18.18
N GLU A 213 -6.14 -49.77 -18.38
CA GLU A 213 -5.52 -48.60 -17.77
C GLU A 213 -5.84 -47.33 -18.56
N SER A 214 -6.21 -46.25 -17.87
CA SER A 214 -6.43 -44.94 -18.49
C SER A 214 -6.08 -43.80 -17.53
N TYR A 215 -5.31 -42.83 -18.04
CA TYR A 215 -5.00 -41.56 -17.37
C TYR A 215 -5.57 -40.36 -18.15
N ALA A 216 -6.59 -40.61 -18.97
CA ALA A 216 -7.32 -39.52 -19.61
C ALA A 216 -7.95 -38.61 -18.54
N PRO A 217 -8.14 -37.31 -18.80
CA PRO A 217 -8.84 -36.42 -17.88
C PRO A 217 -10.33 -36.78 -17.80
N PHE A 218 -10.76 -37.43 -16.72
CA PHE A 218 -12.17 -37.74 -16.44
C PHE A 218 -12.86 -36.55 -15.75
N LEU A 219 -12.99 -35.44 -16.48
CA LEU A 219 -13.62 -34.21 -16.02
C LEU A 219 -15.07 -34.14 -16.49
N VAL A 220 -16.00 -34.07 -15.53
CA VAL A 220 -17.42 -33.90 -15.80
C VAL A 220 -17.87 -32.54 -15.29
N VAL A 221 -18.56 -31.81 -16.16
CA VAL A 221 -19.20 -30.55 -15.78
C VAL A 221 -20.59 -30.91 -15.26
N THR A 222 -20.76 -30.86 -13.94
CA THR A 222 -22.03 -31.24 -13.29
C THR A 222 -23.12 -30.21 -13.59
N GLU A 223 -22.73 -28.95 -13.64
CA GLU A 223 -23.61 -27.83 -13.97
C GLU A 223 -22.81 -26.75 -14.72
N LEU A 224 -23.35 -26.31 -15.85
CA LEU A 224 -22.87 -25.16 -16.60
C LEU A 224 -24.00 -24.17 -16.82
N GLU A 225 -23.84 -22.98 -16.25
CA GLU A 225 -24.73 -21.86 -16.49
C GLU A 225 -24.04 -20.86 -17.43
N ARG A 226 -24.60 -20.69 -18.63
CA ARG A 226 -24.14 -19.73 -19.63
C ARG A 226 -25.08 -18.55 -19.69
N ILE A 227 -24.59 -17.36 -19.36
CA ILE A 227 -25.32 -16.11 -19.37
C ILE A 227 -24.80 -15.27 -20.55
N ILE A 228 -25.72 -14.85 -21.43
CA ILE A 228 -25.44 -13.97 -22.55
C ILE A 228 -26.22 -12.69 -22.34
N GLU A 229 -25.54 -11.58 -22.03
CA GLU A 229 -26.13 -10.26 -21.88
C GLU A 229 -25.89 -9.41 -23.13
N ILE A 230 -26.98 -8.94 -23.74
CA ILE A 230 -26.92 -8.12 -24.96
C ILE A 230 -27.04 -6.65 -24.59
N SER A 231 -26.01 -5.86 -24.92
CA SER A 231 -26.04 -4.40 -24.82
C SER A 231 -26.07 -3.74 -26.20
N HIS A 232 -27.03 -2.85 -26.43
CA HIS A 232 -27.09 -2.05 -27.68
C HIS A 232 -26.08 -0.89 -27.67
N TRP A 233 -25.34 -0.70 -26.57
CA TRP A 233 -24.22 0.24 -26.50
C TRP A 233 -22.94 -0.27 -27.19
N GLY A 234 -22.88 -1.56 -27.59
CA GLY A 234 -21.83 -2.04 -28.52
C GLY A 234 -21.16 -3.38 -28.17
N ASN A 235 -21.52 -4.02 -27.07
CA ASN A 235 -20.93 -5.30 -26.65
C ASN A 235 -21.98 -6.35 -26.26
N ILE A 236 -21.61 -7.60 -26.43
CA ILE A 236 -22.31 -8.75 -25.86
C ILE A 236 -21.37 -9.34 -24.81
N ALA A 237 -21.84 -9.41 -23.56
CA ALA A 237 -21.11 -10.02 -22.47
C ALA A 237 -21.54 -11.48 -22.34
N VAL A 238 -20.57 -12.39 -22.33
CA VAL A 238 -20.81 -13.82 -22.09
C VAL A 238 -20.11 -14.19 -20.78
N GLU A 239 -20.85 -14.80 -19.88
CA GLU A 239 -20.36 -15.30 -18.60
C GLU A 239 -20.78 -16.76 -18.44
N GLU A 240 -19.83 -17.61 -18.07
CA GLU A 240 -20.04 -19.04 -17.90
C GLU A 240 -19.62 -19.45 -16.50
N HIS A 241 -20.59 -19.86 -15.69
CA HIS A 241 -20.36 -20.47 -14.38
C HIS A 241 -20.27 -21.99 -14.54
N ILE A 242 -19.13 -22.55 -14.17
CA ILE A 242 -18.80 -23.95 -14.44
C ILE A 242 -18.50 -24.66 -13.14
N HIS A 243 -19.32 -25.66 -12.82
CA HIS A 243 -19.09 -26.62 -11.75
C HIS A 243 -18.44 -27.88 -12.34
N LEU A 244 -17.19 -28.12 -11.95
CA LEU A 244 -16.35 -29.17 -12.52
C LEU A 244 -15.99 -30.20 -11.44
N GLU A 245 -16.21 -31.48 -11.73
CA GLU A 245 -15.84 -32.60 -10.87
C GLU A 245 -14.96 -33.58 -11.63
N HIS A 246 -13.92 -34.10 -10.97
CA HIS A 246 -13.13 -35.18 -11.53
C HIS A 246 -13.72 -36.55 -11.10
N GLN A 247 -14.43 -37.22 -12.00
CA GLN A 247 -15.08 -38.52 -11.76
C GLN A 247 -14.13 -39.73 -11.95
N GLY A 248 -12.81 -39.51 -11.84
CA GLY A 248 -11.82 -40.58 -11.83
C GLY A 248 -11.87 -41.44 -10.56
N ALA A 249 -10.91 -42.35 -10.40
CA ALA A 249 -10.77 -43.12 -9.16
C ALA A 249 -10.42 -42.17 -8.01
N VAL A 250 -11.16 -42.26 -6.91
CA VAL A 250 -11.11 -41.31 -5.79
C VAL A 250 -9.77 -41.40 -5.08
N LEU A 251 -9.17 -40.24 -4.76
CA LEU A 251 -7.91 -40.20 -4.02
C LEU A 251 -8.10 -40.73 -2.59
N THR A 252 -7.28 -41.69 -2.19
CA THR A 252 -7.20 -42.20 -0.82
C THR A 252 -5.81 -42.00 -0.22
N GLY A 253 -5.79 -41.70 1.08
CA GLY A 253 -4.56 -41.34 1.79
C GLY A 253 -4.19 -39.86 1.66
N PRO A 254 -3.05 -39.45 2.25
CA PRO A 254 -2.65 -38.05 2.27
C PRO A 254 -2.14 -37.58 0.90
N PHE A 255 -2.45 -36.34 0.55
CA PHE A 255 -1.82 -35.65 -0.57
C PHE A 255 -0.50 -35.00 -0.14
N SER A 256 0.61 -35.38 -0.78
CA SER A 256 1.93 -34.75 -0.59
C SER A 256 2.31 -33.91 -1.81
N ARG A 257 2.39 -32.59 -1.61
CA ARG A 257 2.82 -31.64 -2.64
C ARG A 257 4.27 -31.89 -3.07
N LEU A 258 5.15 -32.23 -2.13
CA LEU A 258 6.56 -32.52 -2.40
C LEU A 258 6.68 -33.73 -3.34
N ASP A 259 5.95 -34.80 -3.05
CA ASP A 259 5.95 -36.01 -3.89
C ASP A 259 5.39 -35.71 -5.27
N TYR A 260 4.29 -34.94 -5.34
CA TYR A 260 3.66 -34.54 -6.60
C TYR A 260 4.62 -33.77 -7.51
N GLN A 261 5.38 -32.81 -6.95
CA GLN A 261 6.36 -32.02 -7.70
C GLN A 261 7.55 -32.85 -8.15
N ARG A 262 8.04 -33.78 -7.30
CA ARG A 262 9.15 -34.67 -7.65
C ARG A 262 8.76 -35.70 -8.72
N SER A 263 7.48 -36.10 -8.78
CA SER A 263 6.97 -37.10 -9.71
C SER A 263 6.41 -36.52 -11.01
N GLN A 264 6.56 -35.23 -11.33
CA GLN A 264 5.99 -34.60 -12.54
C GLN A 264 6.41 -35.23 -13.88
N ARG A 265 7.45 -36.07 -13.90
CA ARG A 265 7.85 -36.85 -15.09
C ARG A 265 7.03 -38.13 -15.30
N GLN A 266 6.24 -38.56 -14.32
CA GLN A 266 5.36 -39.73 -14.41
C GLN A 266 3.93 -39.31 -14.76
N ILE A 267 3.27 -40.10 -15.60
CA ILE A 267 1.86 -39.89 -15.96
C ILE A 267 1.01 -40.04 -14.69
N SER A 268 0.31 -38.97 -14.33
CA SER A 268 -0.54 -38.89 -13.14
C SER A 268 -2.01 -38.94 -13.55
N PRO A 269 -2.90 -39.57 -12.75
CA PRO A 269 -4.34 -39.51 -12.98
C PRO A 269 -4.94 -38.13 -12.69
N SER A 270 -4.17 -37.20 -12.11
CA SER A 270 -4.62 -35.84 -11.79
C SER A 270 -4.68 -34.91 -13.01
N VAL A 271 -5.61 -33.96 -13.01
CA VAL A 271 -5.66 -32.88 -14.00
C VAL A 271 -5.13 -31.57 -13.42
N SER A 272 -4.02 -31.06 -13.98
CA SER A 272 -3.40 -29.80 -13.55
C SER A 272 -3.86 -28.57 -14.34
N GLY A 273 -4.45 -28.78 -15.51
CA GLY A 273 -4.97 -27.72 -16.36
C GLY A 273 -5.53 -28.27 -17.66
N PHE A 274 -6.36 -27.46 -18.31
CA PHE A 274 -7.01 -27.79 -19.57
C PHE A 274 -7.18 -26.53 -20.40
N ARG A 275 -7.41 -26.71 -21.71
CA ARG A 275 -7.54 -25.61 -22.66
C ARG A 275 -8.99 -25.44 -23.05
N THR A 276 -9.49 -24.22 -22.95
CA THR A 276 -10.74 -23.77 -23.57
C THR A 276 -10.44 -22.96 -24.85
N ILE A 277 -11.39 -22.96 -25.78
CA ILE A 277 -11.29 -22.29 -27.07
C ILE A 277 -12.41 -21.27 -27.12
N LEU A 278 -12.05 -20.00 -27.08
CA LEU A 278 -12.96 -18.87 -27.19
C LEU A 278 -12.97 -18.30 -28.61
N PRO A 279 -14.01 -17.56 -29.00
CA PRO A 279 -14.03 -16.80 -30.26
C PRO A 279 -12.84 -15.84 -30.37
N ALA A 280 -12.29 -15.66 -31.57
CA ALA A 280 -11.13 -14.80 -31.82
C ALA A 280 -11.33 -13.33 -31.39
N SER A 281 -12.59 -12.87 -31.41
CA SER A 281 -12.99 -11.51 -31.05
C SER A 281 -13.23 -11.29 -29.55
N ALA A 282 -13.05 -12.32 -28.71
CA ALA A 282 -13.21 -12.21 -27.27
C ALA A 282 -12.21 -11.20 -26.68
N LYS A 283 -12.72 -10.25 -25.90
CA LYS A 283 -11.99 -9.19 -25.20
C LYS A 283 -12.36 -9.19 -23.72
N HIS A 284 -11.52 -8.56 -22.89
CA HIS A 284 -11.76 -8.43 -21.45
C HIS A 284 -12.03 -9.77 -20.74
N ILE A 285 -11.28 -10.80 -21.12
CA ILE A 285 -11.41 -12.13 -20.53
C ILE A 285 -11.00 -12.04 -19.06
N TYR A 286 -11.88 -12.51 -18.17
CA TYR A 286 -11.56 -12.70 -16.77
C TYR A 286 -11.85 -14.14 -16.36
N TYR A 287 -10.98 -14.66 -15.49
CA TYR A 287 -11.08 -15.98 -14.90
C TYR A 287 -11.11 -15.82 -13.38
N ARG A 288 -12.26 -16.15 -12.78
CA ARG A 288 -12.54 -15.92 -11.36
C ARG A 288 -13.14 -17.17 -10.73
N ASP A 289 -13.01 -17.28 -9.43
CA ASP A 289 -13.76 -18.23 -8.61
C ASP A 289 -14.52 -17.49 -7.50
N GLU A 290 -15.19 -18.25 -6.63
CA GLU A 290 -16.02 -17.68 -5.55
C GLU A 290 -15.24 -16.76 -4.60
N ILE A 291 -13.93 -16.96 -4.46
CA ILE A 291 -13.07 -16.18 -3.55
C ILE A 291 -12.32 -15.04 -4.26
N GLY A 292 -12.42 -14.92 -5.59
CA GLY A 292 -11.90 -13.79 -6.35
C GLY A 292 -11.15 -14.16 -7.62
N ASN A 293 -10.14 -13.36 -7.97
CA ASN A 293 -9.39 -13.55 -9.20
C ASN A 293 -8.45 -14.78 -9.13
N VAL A 294 -8.34 -15.52 -10.23
CA VAL A 294 -7.41 -16.64 -10.36
C VAL A 294 -6.35 -16.29 -11.39
N SER A 295 -5.10 -16.14 -10.96
CA SER A 295 -4.00 -15.67 -11.82
C SER A 295 -3.33 -16.78 -12.66
N THR A 296 -3.79 -18.02 -12.55
CA THR A 296 -3.20 -19.21 -13.18
C THR A 296 -3.89 -19.53 -14.51
N SER A 297 -3.81 -18.59 -15.46
CA SER A 297 -4.35 -18.74 -16.81
C SER A 297 -3.41 -18.14 -17.86
N GLU A 298 -3.40 -18.70 -19.07
CA GLU A 298 -2.61 -18.20 -20.21
C GLU A 298 -3.51 -18.02 -21.43
N VAL A 299 -3.51 -16.83 -22.03
CA VAL A 299 -4.23 -16.52 -23.26
C VAL A 299 -3.27 -16.51 -24.44
N ARG A 300 -3.60 -17.23 -25.51
CA ARG A 300 -2.89 -17.20 -26.80
C ARG A 300 -3.86 -16.87 -27.92
N HIS A 301 -3.55 -15.82 -28.67
CA HIS A 301 -4.33 -15.39 -29.83
C HIS A 301 -3.87 -16.16 -31.08
N ASN A 302 -4.79 -16.87 -31.72
CA ASN A 302 -4.60 -17.41 -33.06
C ASN A 302 -5.50 -16.65 -34.05
N PRO A 303 -5.23 -16.71 -35.37
CA PRO A 303 -6.03 -16.01 -36.36
C PRO A 303 -7.53 -16.34 -36.31
N ASP A 304 -7.86 -17.63 -36.07
CA ASP A 304 -9.24 -18.12 -36.14
C ASP A 304 -9.89 -18.33 -34.76
N SER A 305 -9.11 -18.31 -33.67
CA SER A 305 -9.61 -18.59 -32.32
C SER A 305 -8.68 -18.08 -31.23
N LEU A 306 -9.20 -17.96 -30.02
CA LEU A 306 -8.42 -17.62 -28.83
C LEU A 306 -8.31 -18.85 -27.94
N HIS A 307 -7.08 -19.29 -27.69
CA HIS A 307 -6.81 -20.41 -26.78
C HIS A 307 -6.59 -19.87 -25.38
N LEU A 308 -7.46 -20.25 -24.44
CA LEU A 308 -7.32 -19.92 -23.03
C LEU A 308 -6.96 -21.21 -22.27
N THR A 309 -5.73 -21.28 -21.77
CA THR A 309 -5.28 -22.39 -20.91
C THR A 309 -5.61 -22.04 -19.48
N ILE A 310 -6.38 -22.89 -18.81
CA ILE A 310 -6.86 -22.70 -17.45
C ILE A 310 -6.19 -23.72 -16.54
N GLN A 311 -5.63 -23.24 -15.44
CA GLN A 311 -5.15 -24.08 -14.35
C GLN A 311 -5.98 -23.77 -13.10
N PRO A 312 -6.74 -24.74 -12.57
CA PRO A 312 -7.43 -24.55 -11.30
C PRO A 312 -6.43 -24.32 -10.16
N ARG A 313 -6.89 -23.74 -9.05
CA ARG A 313 -6.02 -23.39 -7.89
C ARG A 313 -5.24 -24.58 -7.34
N PHE A 314 -5.77 -25.78 -7.51
CA PHE A 314 -5.15 -27.03 -7.11
C PHE A 314 -5.40 -28.09 -8.20
N PRO A 315 -4.47 -29.05 -8.40
CA PRO A 315 -4.68 -30.14 -9.34
C PRO A 315 -5.87 -30.99 -8.90
N LEU A 316 -6.73 -31.38 -9.83
CA LEU A 316 -7.91 -32.18 -9.54
C LEU A 316 -7.50 -33.66 -9.52
N PHE A 317 -7.72 -34.32 -8.39
CA PHE A 317 -7.72 -35.79 -8.28
C PHE A 317 -9.17 -36.31 -8.24
N GLY A 318 -9.37 -37.62 -8.44
CA GLY A 318 -10.71 -38.19 -8.43
C GLY A 318 -11.48 -37.84 -7.15
N GLY A 319 -12.72 -37.40 -7.31
CA GLY A 319 -13.62 -36.92 -6.26
C GLY A 319 -13.44 -35.44 -5.89
N TRP A 320 -12.43 -34.74 -6.43
CA TRP A 320 -12.24 -33.31 -6.18
C TRP A 320 -13.09 -32.47 -7.13
N ARG A 321 -13.59 -31.35 -6.60
CA ARG A 321 -14.50 -30.43 -7.28
C ARG A 321 -13.92 -29.03 -7.30
N THR A 322 -14.19 -28.29 -8.35
CA THR A 322 -13.87 -26.87 -8.46
C THR A 322 -15.00 -26.14 -9.16
N THR A 323 -15.29 -24.94 -8.67
CA THR A 323 -16.23 -24.01 -9.31
C THR A 323 -15.42 -22.84 -9.84
N TYR A 324 -15.71 -22.40 -11.05
CA TYR A 324 -15.10 -21.18 -11.58
C TYR A 324 -16.00 -20.51 -12.60
N THR A 325 -15.73 -19.25 -12.84
CA THR A 325 -16.42 -18.39 -13.79
C THR A 325 -15.45 -17.88 -14.85
N ILE A 326 -15.83 -18.01 -16.11
CA ILE A 326 -15.15 -17.37 -17.24
C ILE A 326 -16.10 -16.31 -17.79
N GLY A 327 -15.65 -15.07 -17.86
CA GLY A 327 -16.40 -14.02 -18.54
C GLY A 327 -15.57 -13.33 -19.60
N TYR A 328 -16.20 -12.96 -20.71
CA TYR A 328 -15.58 -12.27 -21.82
C TYR A 328 -16.60 -11.44 -22.60
N ASN A 329 -16.12 -10.38 -23.23
CA ASN A 329 -16.92 -9.49 -24.06
C ASN A 329 -16.63 -9.73 -25.53
N ILE A 330 -17.67 -9.69 -26.36
CA ILE A 330 -17.58 -9.79 -27.80
C ILE A 330 -18.18 -8.53 -28.42
N PRO A 331 -17.61 -7.99 -29.52
CA PRO A 331 -18.22 -6.89 -30.26
C PRO A 331 -19.59 -7.30 -30.82
N SER A 332 -20.63 -6.47 -30.58
CA SER A 332 -22.00 -6.85 -30.96
C SER A 332 -22.19 -7.02 -32.47
N TYR A 333 -21.45 -6.27 -33.30
CA TYR A 333 -21.60 -6.28 -34.76
C TYR A 333 -21.28 -7.64 -35.43
N GLU A 334 -20.56 -8.55 -34.76
CA GLU A 334 -20.23 -9.86 -35.33
C GLU A 334 -21.37 -10.86 -35.24
N TYR A 335 -22.18 -10.78 -34.18
CA TYR A 335 -23.19 -11.78 -33.82
C TYR A 335 -24.62 -11.22 -33.80
N LEU A 336 -24.78 -9.89 -33.77
CA LEU A 336 -26.06 -9.20 -33.76
C LEU A 336 -26.32 -8.52 -35.10
N TYR A 337 -27.35 -8.99 -35.79
CA TYR A 337 -27.84 -8.45 -37.05
C TYR A 337 -29.08 -7.61 -36.79
N HIS A 338 -29.27 -6.51 -37.51
CA HIS A 338 -30.47 -5.70 -37.36
C HIS A 338 -30.97 -5.16 -38.71
N SER A 339 -32.29 -4.95 -38.79
CA SER A 339 -32.96 -4.30 -39.91
C SER A 339 -34.11 -3.45 -39.35
N GLY A 340 -33.93 -2.13 -39.35
CA GLY A 340 -34.84 -1.22 -38.66
C GLY A 340 -34.90 -1.51 -37.15
N SER A 341 -36.10 -1.81 -36.64
CA SER A 341 -36.34 -2.16 -35.23
C SER A 341 -36.31 -3.67 -34.95
N GLN A 342 -36.00 -4.51 -35.95
CA GLN A 342 -35.86 -5.95 -35.77
C GLN A 342 -34.39 -6.31 -35.57
N PHE A 343 -34.12 -7.07 -34.51
CA PHE A 343 -32.81 -7.56 -34.15
C PHE A 343 -32.79 -9.09 -34.17
N GLY A 344 -31.70 -9.66 -34.67
CA GLY A 344 -31.45 -11.09 -34.76
C GLY A 344 -30.07 -11.40 -34.18
N LEU A 345 -30.02 -12.23 -33.14
CA LEU A 345 -28.80 -12.77 -32.57
C LEU A 345 -28.58 -14.19 -33.10
N LYS A 346 -27.38 -14.46 -33.59
CA LYS A 346 -26.94 -15.82 -33.93
C LYS A 346 -25.67 -16.15 -33.17
N MET A 347 -25.71 -17.08 -32.23
CA MET A 347 -24.57 -17.47 -31.39
C MET A 347 -24.59 -18.97 -31.07
N ARG A 348 -23.43 -19.52 -30.69
CA ARG A 348 -23.32 -20.91 -30.23
C ARG A 348 -24.19 -21.14 -29.00
N PHE A 349 -24.96 -22.22 -28.99
CA PHE A 349 -25.76 -22.62 -27.83
C PHE A 349 -24.85 -23.00 -26.65
N VAL A 350 -23.98 -23.98 -26.85
CA VAL A 350 -22.88 -24.34 -25.93
C VAL A 350 -21.55 -24.07 -26.63
N ASP A 351 -20.56 -23.56 -25.90
CA ASP A 351 -19.20 -23.35 -26.44
C ASP A 351 -18.26 -24.48 -26.03
N HIS A 352 -17.06 -24.44 -26.59
CA HIS A 352 -16.01 -25.37 -26.20
C HIS A 352 -15.51 -25.11 -24.77
N VAL A 353 -15.69 -26.06 -23.85
CA VAL A 353 -15.16 -25.96 -22.48
C VAL A 353 -13.75 -26.56 -22.39
N PHE A 354 -13.60 -27.84 -22.72
CA PHE A 354 -12.33 -28.55 -22.88
C PHE A 354 -12.53 -29.73 -23.85
N GLU A 355 -11.44 -30.32 -24.34
CA GLU A 355 -11.52 -31.42 -25.32
C GLU A 355 -12.31 -32.62 -24.77
N ASN A 356 -13.29 -33.11 -25.54
CA ASN A 356 -14.18 -34.20 -25.13
C ASN A 356 -14.97 -33.93 -23.83
N PHE A 357 -15.40 -32.68 -23.62
CA PHE A 357 -16.23 -32.34 -22.46
C PHE A 357 -17.54 -33.14 -22.43
N PHE A 358 -18.01 -33.36 -21.22
CA PHE A 358 -19.34 -33.87 -20.92
C PHE A 358 -19.99 -32.94 -19.90
N ILE A 359 -21.17 -32.41 -20.25
CA ILE A 359 -21.96 -31.55 -19.35
C ILE A 359 -23.23 -32.30 -18.99
N GLU A 360 -23.43 -32.57 -17.70
CA GLU A 360 -24.62 -33.23 -17.17
C GLU A 360 -25.84 -32.33 -17.29
N ASN A 361 -25.76 -31.11 -16.72
CA ASN A 361 -26.82 -30.11 -16.75
C ASN A 361 -26.31 -28.80 -17.33
N PHE A 362 -26.95 -28.31 -18.38
CA PHE A 362 -26.62 -27.05 -19.03
C PHE A 362 -27.81 -26.11 -19.03
N LEU A 363 -27.56 -24.86 -18.65
CA LEU A 363 -28.57 -23.83 -18.56
C LEU A 363 -28.09 -22.57 -19.30
N LEU A 364 -28.83 -22.17 -20.33
CA LEU A 364 -28.57 -20.95 -21.11
C LEU A 364 -29.57 -19.87 -20.72
N LYS A 365 -29.06 -18.75 -20.20
CA LYS A 365 -29.81 -17.52 -19.94
C LYS A 365 -29.41 -16.45 -20.94
N ILE A 366 -30.38 -15.90 -21.67
CA ILE A 366 -30.15 -14.80 -22.59
C ILE A 366 -30.87 -13.57 -22.04
N ILE A 367 -30.10 -12.57 -21.60
CA ILE A 367 -30.57 -11.30 -21.06
C ILE A 367 -30.66 -10.31 -22.21
N LEU A 368 -31.90 -9.94 -22.56
CA LEU A 368 -32.19 -8.95 -23.58
C LEU A 368 -32.26 -7.54 -23.00
N PRO A 369 -32.10 -6.49 -23.81
CA PRO A 369 -32.32 -5.12 -23.35
C PRO A 369 -33.75 -4.88 -22.88
N GLU A 370 -33.91 -3.87 -22.05
CA GLU A 370 -35.20 -3.42 -21.55
C GLU A 370 -36.18 -3.12 -22.70
N GLU A 371 -37.47 -3.43 -22.46
CA GLU A 371 -38.57 -3.25 -23.43
C GLU A 371 -38.47 -4.09 -24.73
N SER A 372 -37.64 -5.14 -24.76
CA SER A 372 -37.60 -6.07 -25.91
C SER A 372 -38.94 -6.80 -26.08
N LYS A 373 -39.53 -6.70 -27.28
CA LYS A 373 -40.83 -7.29 -27.63
C LYS A 373 -40.69 -8.41 -28.69
N ASN A 374 -41.74 -9.19 -28.87
CA ASN A 374 -41.86 -10.21 -29.94
C ASN A 374 -40.70 -11.22 -30.00
N ILE A 375 -40.27 -11.71 -28.84
CA ILE A 375 -39.12 -12.60 -28.69
C ILE A 375 -39.43 -13.99 -29.30
N ARG A 376 -38.63 -14.41 -30.29
CA ARG A 376 -38.72 -15.72 -30.95
C ARG A 376 -37.35 -16.40 -30.97
N VAL A 377 -37.26 -17.62 -30.48
CA VAL A 377 -36.02 -18.40 -30.45
C VAL A 377 -36.18 -19.66 -31.30
N LYS A 378 -35.18 -19.93 -32.13
CA LYS A 378 -35.04 -21.15 -32.91
C LYS A 378 -33.78 -21.87 -32.44
N THR A 379 -33.97 -23.08 -31.96
CA THR A 379 -32.90 -23.91 -31.37
C THR A 379 -32.43 -24.97 -32.36
N PRO A 380 -31.14 -25.34 -32.37
CA PRO A 380 -30.59 -26.30 -33.31
C PRO A 380 -31.05 -27.75 -33.05
N TYR A 381 -31.42 -28.04 -31.81
CA TYR A 381 -31.93 -29.33 -31.34
C TYR A 381 -32.99 -29.12 -30.26
N ASP A 382 -33.61 -30.22 -29.81
CA ASP A 382 -34.65 -30.21 -28.78
C ASP A 382 -34.09 -29.77 -27.42
N VAL A 383 -34.72 -28.75 -26.82
CA VAL A 383 -34.32 -28.16 -25.54
C VAL A 383 -35.56 -27.80 -24.71
N GLN A 384 -35.43 -27.89 -23.39
CA GLN A 384 -36.50 -27.53 -22.47
C GLN A 384 -36.47 -26.02 -22.22
N LYS A 385 -37.51 -25.30 -22.65
CA LYS A 385 -37.64 -23.86 -22.40
C LYS A 385 -38.39 -23.60 -21.09
N TYR A 386 -37.82 -22.76 -20.22
CA TYR A 386 -38.49 -22.29 -19.00
C TYR A 386 -39.29 -20.98 -19.26
N PRO A 387 -40.24 -20.63 -18.38
CA PRO A 387 -40.91 -19.33 -18.43
C PRO A 387 -39.89 -18.17 -18.41
N ASN A 388 -40.17 -17.12 -19.18
CA ASN A 388 -39.31 -15.94 -19.20
C ASN A 388 -39.33 -15.26 -17.81
N SER A 389 -38.16 -14.83 -17.34
CA SER A 389 -38.01 -14.06 -16.09
C SER A 389 -37.52 -12.64 -16.38
N LEU A 390 -37.41 -11.82 -15.34
CA LEU A 390 -36.87 -10.47 -15.41
C LEU A 390 -35.54 -10.40 -14.66
N HIS A 391 -34.58 -9.66 -15.21
CA HIS A 391 -33.29 -9.35 -14.61
C HIS A 391 -33.16 -7.83 -14.43
N TYR A 392 -32.62 -7.39 -13.31
CA TYR A 392 -32.44 -5.97 -13.00
C TYR A 392 -30.95 -5.67 -12.84
N THR A 393 -30.42 -4.78 -13.67
CA THR A 393 -29.07 -4.21 -13.54
C THR A 393 -29.16 -2.73 -13.11
N TYR A 394 -28.09 -1.97 -13.29
CA TYR A 394 -27.91 -0.62 -12.74
C TYR A 394 -28.93 0.43 -13.22
N LEU A 395 -29.24 0.47 -14.52
CA LEU A 395 -30.04 1.55 -15.13
C LEU A 395 -31.43 1.09 -15.62
N ASP A 396 -31.97 0.03 -15.02
CA ASP A 396 -33.26 -0.54 -15.43
C ASP A 396 -34.43 0.02 -14.60
N VAL A 397 -35.60 0.20 -15.21
CA VAL A 397 -36.82 0.71 -14.54
C VAL A 397 -37.91 -0.36 -14.44
N THR A 398 -38.10 -1.11 -15.51
CA THR A 398 -39.11 -2.18 -15.69
C THR A 398 -38.49 -3.58 -15.65
N GLY A 399 -37.19 -3.68 -15.96
CA GLY A 399 -36.41 -4.92 -15.94
C GLY A 399 -36.21 -5.54 -17.33
N ARG A 400 -35.10 -6.25 -17.48
CA ARG A 400 -34.64 -6.90 -18.72
C ARG A 400 -35.26 -8.29 -18.86
N PRO A 401 -35.89 -8.65 -20.00
CA PRO A 401 -36.44 -9.98 -20.19
C PRO A 401 -35.33 -11.02 -20.39
N VAL A 402 -35.44 -12.14 -19.65
CA VAL A 402 -34.48 -13.25 -19.71
C VAL A 402 -35.15 -14.49 -20.28
N ILE A 403 -34.50 -15.08 -21.27
CA ILE A 403 -34.90 -16.36 -21.86
C ILE A 403 -34.04 -17.45 -21.23
N THR A 404 -34.67 -18.44 -20.61
CA THR A 404 -33.94 -19.55 -19.98
C THR A 404 -34.24 -20.85 -20.70
N MET A 405 -33.20 -21.57 -21.12
CA MET A 405 -33.27 -22.86 -21.80
C MET A 405 -32.37 -23.87 -21.09
N HIS A 406 -32.85 -25.10 -20.95
CA HIS A 406 -32.15 -26.17 -20.25
C HIS A 406 -32.01 -27.41 -21.13
N LYS A 407 -30.84 -28.04 -21.04
CA LYS A 407 -30.53 -29.28 -21.73
C LYS A 407 -29.61 -30.15 -20.87
N ARG A 408 -29.88 -31.47 -20.88
CA ARG A 408 -29.01 -32.47 -20.26
C ARG A 408 -28.13 -33.20 -21.26
N HIS A 409 -26.99 -33.69 -20.77
CA HIS A 409 -26.03 -34.53 -21.48
C HIS A 409 -25.50 -33.89 -22.77
N LEU A 410 -24.82 -32.75 -22.65
CA LEU A 410 -24.16 -32.10 -23.78
C LEU A 410 -22.72 -32.63 -23.94
N VAL A 411 -22.32 -32.70 -25.20
CA VAL A 411 -20.97 -33.08 -25.66
C VAL A 411 -20.58 -32.17 -26.81
N GLU A 412 -19.32 -32.20 -27.22
CA GLU A 412 -18.75 -31.35 -28.27
C GLU A 412 -19.55 -31.33 -29.59
N ASN A 413 -20.21 -32.43 -29.96
CA ASN A 413 -21.10 -32.51 -31.13
C ASN A 413 -22.33 -31.56 -31.07
N HIS A 414 -22.65 -31.02 -29.90
CA HIS A 414 -23.75 -30.09 -29.69
C HIS A 414 -23.36 -28.61 -29.85
N ILE A 415 -22.09 -28.31 -30.19
CA ILE A 415 -21.66 -26.94 -30.53
C ILE A 415 -22.31 -26.55 -31.86
N GLN A 416 -23.48 -25.91 -31.77
CA GLN A 416 -24.28 -25.43 -32.90
C GLN A 416 -24.90 -24.09 -32.54
N ASP A 417 -25.23 -23.28 -33.54
CA ASP A 417 -25.79 -21.95 -33.33
C ASP A 417 -27.30 -21.99 -33.08
N PHE A 418 -27.78 -21.14 -32.17
CA PHE A 418 -29.19 -20.79 -32.05
C PHE A 418 -29.46 -19.43 -32.71
N GLU A 419 -30.70 -19.19 -33.11
CA GLU A 419 -31.16 -17.92 -33.70
C GLU A 419 -32.25 -17.31 -32.80
N LEU A 420 -32.06 -16.07 -32.38
CA LEU A 420 -33.00 -15.32 -31.53
C LEU A 420 -33.39 -14.01 -32.21
N TYR A 421 -34.69 -13.78 -32.37
CA TYR A 421 -35.24 -12.58 -32.96
C TYR A 421 -36.09 -11.81 -31.95
N TYR A 422 -35.93 -10.48 -31.90
CA TYR A 422 -36.74 -9.58 -31.07
C TYR A 422 -36.88 -8.20 -31.72
N THR A 423 -37.86 -7.44 -31.27
CA THR A 423 -38.09 -6.05 -31.71
C THR A 423 -37.72 -5.06 -30.62
N TRP A 424 -36.92 -4.05 -30.94
CA TRP A 424 -36.47 -3.00 -30.03
C TRP A 424 -36.34 -1.64 -30.73
N GLU A 425 -36.68 -0.55 -30.03
CA GLU A 425 -36.67 0.81 -30.60
C GLU A 425 -35.41 1.57 -30.20
N SER A 426 -34.61 2.02 -31.17
CA SER A 426 -33.33 2.69 -30.91
C SER A 426 -33.44 4.01 -30.14
N SER A 427 -34.60 4.69 -30.17
CA SER A 427 -34.84 5.92 -29.39
C SER A 427 -34.79 5.69 -27.88
N LYS A 428 -34.98 4.45 -27.43
CA LYS A 428 -35.02 4.09 -26.01
C LYS A 428 -33.65 4.13 -25.33
N ILE A 429 -32.56 4.11 -26.11
CA ILE A 429 -31.18 4.15 -25.60
C ILE A 429 -30.89 5.42 -24.77
N VAL A 430 -31.54 6.55 -25.10
CA VAL A 430 -31.30 7.85 -24.45
C VAL A 430 -31.87 7.92 -23.02
N ARG A 431 -32.76 7.00 -22.66
CA ARG A 431 -33.38 6.94 -21.33
C ARG A 431 -32.35 6.78 -20.21
N GLU A 432 -31.35 5.93 -20.43
CA GLU A 432 -30.31 5.62 -19.43
C GLU A 432 -29.52 6.89 -19.01
N PRO A 433 -28.93 7.68 -19.94
CA PRO A 433 -28.32 8.97 -19.60
C PRO A 433 -29.27 9.98 -18.95
N ILE A 434 -30.52 10.08 -19.42
CA ILE A 434 -31.50 11.01 -18.86
C ILE A 434 -31.80 10.68 -17.40
N MET A 435 -31.90 9.39 -17.05
CA MET A 435 -32.16 8.97 -15.67
C MET A 435 -31.07 9.44 -14.72
N VAL A 436 -29.80 9.31 -15.12
CA VAL A 436 -28.65 9.79 -14.32
C VAL A 436 -28.69 11.32 -14.20
N ALA A 437 -28.95 12.05 -15.29
CA ALA A 437 -29.04 13.51 -15.28
C ALA A 437 -30.15 14.02 -14.34
N VAL A 438 -31.32 13.38 -14.35
CA VAL A 438 -32.44 13.73 -13.46
C VAL A 438 -32.06 13.49 -11.98
N ALA A 439 -31.36 12.40 -11.66
CA ALA A 439 -30.91 12.13 -10.30
C ALA A 439 -29.97 13.23 -9.78
N PHE A 440 -28.99 13.66 -10.58
CA PHE A 440 -28.12 14.79 -10.23
C PHE A 440 -28.87 16.11 -10.12
N MET A 441 -29.81 16.37 -11.02
CA MET A 441 -30.64 17.59 -10.96
C MET A 441 -31.44 17.65 -9.65
N VAL A 442 -32.06 16.54 -9.23
CA VAL A 442 -32.79 16.45 -7.96
C VAL A 442 -31.84 16.72 -6.77
N PHE A 443 -30.62 16.18 -6.80
CA PHE A 443 -29.62 16.43 -5.77
C PHE A 443 -29.27 17.92 -5.66
N PHE A 444 -28.95 18.59 -6.77
CA PHE A 444 -28.64 20.02 -6.76
C PHE A 444 -29.83 20.88 -6.34
N CYS A 445 -31.04 20.58 -6.83
CA CYS A 445 -32.26 21.28 -6.39
C CYS A 445 -32.50 21.11 -4.89
N THR A 446 -32.21 19.93 -4.34
CA THR A 446 -32.33 19.67 -2.89
C THR A 446 -31.33 20.51 -2.10
N ILE A 447 -30.08 20.62 -2.54
CA ILE A 447 -29.07 21.49 -1.91
C ILE A 447 -29.51 22.95 -1.95
N ILE A 448 -29.93 23.44 -3.12
CA ILE A 448 -30.37 24.83 -3.28
C ILE A 448 -31.53 25.12 -2.33
N PHE A 449 -32.50 24.21 -2.24
CA PHE A 449 -33.61 24.33 -1.31
C PHE A 449 -33.15 24.32 0.15
N PHE A 450 -32.27 23.38 0.52
CA PHE A 450 -31.75 23.23 1.88
C PHE A 450 -30.97 24.46 2.37
N VAL A 451 -30.10 25.04 1.54
CA VAL A 451 -29.31 26.25 1.89
C VAL A 451 -30.19 27.49 2.08
N ARG A 452 -31.41 27.50 1.54
CA ARG A 452 -32.36 28.61 1.66
C ARG A 452 -33.31 28.48 2.85
N LEU A 453 -33.30 27.36 3.54
CA LEU A 453 -34.16 27.13 4.70
C LEU A 453 -33.40 27.47 5.99
N ASP A 454 -33.80 28.57 6.61
CA ASP A 454 -33.39 28.87 7.98
C ASP A 454 -34.37 28.20 8.95
N PHE A 455 -33.95 27.07 9.53
CA PHE A 455 -34.70 26.36 10.57
C PHE A 455 -34.25 26.76 11.99
N SER A 456 -33.53 27.87 12.16
CA SER A 456 -33.12 28.32 13.49
C SER A 456 -34.31 28.81 14.31
N ILE A 457 -34.49 28.25 15.51
CA ILE A 457 -35.54 28.65 16.47
C ILE A 457 -35.12 29.94 17.21
N VAL A 458 -33.82 30.10 17.46
CA VAL A 458 -33.20 31.27 18.08
C VAL A 458 -32.04 31.71 17.21
N LYS A 459 -32.06 32.97 16.77
CA LYS A 459 -30.99 33.54 15.95
C LYS A 459 -29.78 33.86 16.85
N ASP A 460 -28.62 33.31 16.51
CA ASP A 460 -27.35 33.64 17.16
C ASP A 460 -26.86 35.00 16.68
N THR A 461 -27.02 36.01 17.53
CA THR A 461 -26.59 37.39 17.26
C THR A 461 -25.09 37.49 17.00
N SER A 462 -24.27 36.60 17.59
CA SER A 462 -22.81 36.60 17.38
C SER A 462 -22.42 36.07 16.00
N ALA A 463 -23.17 35.09 15.47
CA ALA A 463 -22.97 34.57 14.12
C ALA A 463 -23.43 35.58 13.05
N GLU A 464 -24.56 36.25 13.30
CA GLU A 464 -25.06 37.29 12.40
C GLU A 464 -24.12 38.50 12.33
N SER A 465 -23.55 38.93 13.46
CA SER A 465 -22.51 39.98 13.49
C SER A 465 -21.28 39.59 12.69
N ARG A 466 -20.86 38.31 12.69
CA ARG A 466 -19.75 37.85 11.83
C ARG A 466 -20.09 37.94 10.34
N MET A 467 -21.28 37.51 9.94
CA MET A 467 -21.71 37.62 8.53
C MET A 467 -21.83 39.08 8.07
N LYS A 468 -22.28 39.97 8.95
CA LYS A 468 -22.29 41.42 8.70
C LYS A 468 -20.87 41.97 8.56
N LEU A 469 -19.96 41.53 9.42
CA LEU A 469 -18.55 41.92 9.36
C LEU A 469 -17.90 41.50 8.03
N ASP A 470 -18.10 40.25 7.60
CA ASP A 470 -17.59 39.74 6.32
C ASP A 470 -18.13 40.56 5.13
N SER A 471 -19.44 40.83 5.12
CA SER A 471 -20.08 41.68 4.09
C SER A 471 -19.53 43.11 4.07
N LEU A 472 -19.32 43.72 5.23
CA LEU A 472 -18.77 45.08 5.34
C LEU A 472 -17.30 45.13 4.92
N THR A 473 -16.52 44.08 5.20
CA THR A 473 -15.13 44.00 4.74
C THR A 473 -15.02 43.81 3.24
N ASP A 474 -15.92 43.03 2.62
CA ASP A 474 -15.98 42.87 1.16
C ASP A 474 -16.35 44.19 0.47
N GLU A 475 -17.33 44.92 1.00
CA GLU A 475 -17.73 46.24 0.49
C GLU A 475 -16.60 47.28 0.63
N PHE A 476 -15.85 47.24 1.74
CA PHE A 476 -14.64 48.05 1.90
C PHE A 476 -13.56 47.68 0.86
N ALA A 477 -13.31 46.39 0.63
CA ALA A 477 -12.34 45.94 -0.36
C ALA A 477 -12.69 46.39 -1.78
N GLU A 478 -13.96 46.27 -2.18
CA GLU A 478 -14.42 46.75 -3.50
C GLU A 478 -14.28 48.27 -3.63
N THR A 479 -14.61 49.02 -2.57
CA THR A 479 -14.49 50.49 -2.54
C THR A 479 -13.02 50.93 -2.58
N HIS A 480 -12.14 50.26 -1.85
CA HIS A 480 -10.71 50.51 -1.86
C HIS A 480 -10.09 50.21 -3.24
N GLN A 481 -10.51 49.14 -3.90
CA GLN A 481 -10.09 48.83 -5.27
C GLN A 481 -10.53 49.92 -6.27
N LYS A 482 -11.76 50.44 -6.14
CA LYS A 482 -12.23 51.60 -6.93
C LYS A 482 -11.36 52.83 -6.67
N ARG A 483 -10.91 53.06 -5.43
CA ARG A 483 -10.00 54.15 -5.06
C ARG A 483 -8.61 53.97 -5.69
N GLY A 484 -8.10 52.74 -5.76
CA GLY A 484 -6.87 52.38 -6.46
C GLY A 484 -6.88 52.79 -7.95
N LYS A 485 -7.98 52.49 -8.66
CA LYS A 485 -8.16 52.85 -10.08
C LYS A 485 -8.09 54.36 -10.34
N ILE A 486 -8.43 55.20 -9.35
CA ILE A 486 -8.27 56.66 -9.49
C ILE A 486 -6.79 57.04 -9.60
N TYR A 487 -5.90 56.40 -8.85
CA TYR A 487 -4.46 56.68 -8.92
C TYR A 487 -3.87 56.31 -10.28
N GLU A 488 -4.32 55.22 -10.90
CA GLU A 488 -3.95 54.87 -12.28
C GLU A 488 -4.39 55.96 -13.28
N GLN A 489 -5.63 56.45 -13.13
CA GLN A 489 -6.15 57.54 -13.97
C GLN A 489 -5.41 58.87 -13.75
N ILE A 490 -4.91 59.13 -12.53
CA ILE A 490 -4.05 60.28 -12.24
C ILE A 490 -2.73 60.15 -13.00
N VAL A 491 -2.11 58.97 -13.03
CA VAL A 491 -0.87 58.70 -13.80
C VAL A 491 -1.12 58.90 -15.29
N GLU A 492 -2.18 58.33 -15.85
CA GLU A 492 -2.50 58.51 -17.28
C GLU A 492 -2.73 59.98 -17.64
N ASN A 493 -3.42 60.73 -16.79
CA ASN A 493 -3.68 62.15 -16.99
C ASN A 493 -2.38 62.96 -16.94
N LEU A 494 -1.45 62.61 -16.05
CA LEU A 494 -0.11 63.20 -15.96
C LEU A 494 0.71 62.94 -17.23
N GLU A 495 0.75 61.70 -17.72
CA GLU A 495 1.51 61.34 -18.92
C GLU A 495 0.95 62.04 -20.17
N LYS A 496 -0.39 62.10 -20.30
CA LYS A 496 -1.07 62.87 -21.35
C LYS A 496 -0.77 64.36 -21.26
N TYR A 497 -0.67 64.93 -20.07
CA TYR A 497 -0.33 66.35 -19.90
C TYR A 497 1.09 66.67 -20.32
N ILE A 498 2.06 65.80 -19.98
CA ILE A 498 3.46 65.96 -20.37
C ILE A 498 3.62 65.88 -21.90
N SER A 499 2.88 65.01 -22.57
CA SER A 499 2.95 64.83 -24.03
C SER A 499 2.19 65.90 -24.81
N SER A 500 0.96 66.24 -24.38
CA SER A 500 0.07 67.16 -25.11
C SER A 500 0.30 68.63 -24.77
N LYS A 501 0.86 68.94 -23.60
CA LYS A 501 1.01 70.29 -23.03
C LYS A 501 -0.30 71.08 -22.87
N ASP A 502 -1.45 70.40 -22.91
CA ASP A 502 -2.76 71.04 -22.74
C ASP A 502 -3.13 71.19 -21.26
N SER A 503 -3.00 72.40 -20.73
CA SER A 503 -3.29 72.70 -19.33
C SER A 503 -4.79 72.76 -18.99
N ALA A 504 -5.67 72.96 -19.98
CA ALA A 504 -7.10 73.09 -19.74
C ALA A 504 -7.74 71.71 -19.51
N ILE A 505 -7.39 70.73 -20.35
CA ILE A 505 -7.88 69.35 -20.24
C ILE A 505 -7.32 68.67 -18.98
N PHE A 506 -6.04 68.88 -18.69
CA PHE A 506 -5.40 68.34 -17.48
C PHE A 506 -6.07 68.86 -16.20
N GLY A 507 -6.28 70.18 -16.11
CA GLY A 507 -6.92 70.81 -14.94
C GLY A 507 -8.37 70.37 -14.73
N ALA A 508 -9.14 70.18 -15.81
CA ALA A 508 -10.51 69.68 -15.74
C ALA A 508 -10.57 68.22 -15.25
N THR A 509 -9.71 67.36 -15.80
CA THR A 509 -9.65 65.94 -15.44
C THR A 509 -9.16 65.75 -14.00
N LYS A 510 -8.15 66.51 -13.56
CA LYS A 510 -7.65 66.53 -12.17
C LYS A 510 -8.74 66.86 -11.17
N LYS A 511 -9.54 67.91 -11.43
CA LYS A 511 -10.68 68.29 -10.56
C LYS A 511 -11.73 67.19 -10.47
N ARG A 512 -12.03 66.49 -11.57
CA ARG A 512 -12.97 65.36 -11.59
C ARG A 512 -12.47 64.20 -10.73
N LEU A 513 -11.23 63.77 -10.94
CA LEU A 513 -10.62 62.66 -10.19
C LEU A 513 -10.50 62.96 -8.69
N ASP A 514 -10.19 64.22 -8.34
CA ASP A 514 -10.14 64.66 -6.94
C ASP A 514 -11.51 64.61 -6.27
N GLN A 515 -12.59 64.92 -7.00
CA GLN A 515 -13.95 64.81 -6.48
C GLN A 515 -14.37 63.34 -6.29
N GLU A 516 -14.06 62.47 -7.24
CA GLU A 516 -14.33 61.03 -7.13
C GLU A 516 -13.56 60.39 -5.96
N TRP A 517 -12.29 60.75 -5.76
CA TRP A 517 -11.50 60.29 -4.61
C TRP A 517 -12.10 60.74 -3.28
N ARG A 518 -12.55 62.01 -3.18
CA ARG A 518 -13.21 62.51 -1.97
C ARG A 518 -14.50 61.75 -1.65
N ASN A 519 -15.31 61.46 -2.66
CA ASN A 519 -16.54 60.69 -2.49
C ASN A 519 -16.25 59.26 -1.97
N LEU A 520 -15.27 58.57 -2.56
CA LEU A 520 -14.85 57.24 -2.10
C LEU A 520 -14.26 57.26 -0.69
N ASN A 521 -13.46 58.28 -0.36
CA ASN A 521 -12.87 58.39 0.97
C ASN A 521 -13.91 58.68 2.06
N GLN A 522 -14.95 59.45 1.72
CA GLN A 522 -16.11 59.63 2.60
C GLN A 522 -16.84 58.30 2.84
N HIS A 523 -17.10 57.53 1.78
CA HIS A 523 -17.75 56.22 1.90
C HIS A 523 -16.92 55.22 2.73
N ILE A 524 -15.59 55.20 2.56
CA ILE A 524 -14.69 54.39 3.40
C ILE A 524 -14.75 54.81 4.87
N THR A 525 -14.88 56.11 5.15
CA THR A 525 -15.00 56.61 6.53
C THR A 525 -16.34 56.20 7.14
N GLU A 526 -17.41 56.16 6.35
CA GLU A 526 -18.71 55.63 6.76
C GLU A 526 -18.62 54.12 7.06
N LEU A 527 -18.03 53.33 6.17
CA LEU A 527 -17.80 51.88 6.37
C LEU A 527 -16.92 51.61 7.60
N GLN A 528 -15.88 52.42 7.82
CA GLN A 528 -15.03 52.32 9.01
C GLN A 528 -15.83 52.56 10.30
N SER A 529 -16.77 53.52 10.29
CA SER A 529 -17.62 53.80 11.45
C SER A 529 -18.57 52.63 11.75
N GLN A 530 -19.11 51.98 10.72
CA GLN A 530 -19.94 50.78 10.83
C GLN A 530 -19.12 49.58 11.32
N LEU A 531 -17.93 49.36 10.75
CA LEU A 531 -16.99 48.33 11.19
C LEU A 531 -16.57 48.50 12.65
N LYS A 532 -16.38 49.75 13.12
CA LYS A 532 -16.02 50.03 14.52
C LYS A 532 -17.12 49.60 15.51
N ALA A 533 -18.39 49.59 15.09
CA ALA A 533 -19.49 49.13 15.92
C ALA A 533 -19.49 47.60 16.10
N GLU A 534 -18.99 46.85 15.10
CA GLU A 534 -18.96 45.38 15.12
C GLU A 534 -17.59 44.81 15.56
N SER A 535 -16.47 45.45 15.18
CA SER A 535 -15.09 45.05 15.54
C SER A 535 -14.11 46.23 15.57
N SER A 536 -13.54 46.49 16.75
CA SER A 536 -12.51 47.52 16.93
C SER A 536 -11.22 47.22 16.17
N GLU A 537 -10.82 45.94 16.09
CA GLU A 537 -9.58 45.51 15.41
C GLU A 537 -9.67 45.75 13.89
N ALA A 538 -10.80 45.41 13.26
CA ALA A 538 -11.00 45.64 11.84
C ALA A 538 -10.98 47.14 11.50
N ALA A 539 -11.61 47.97 12.33
CA ALA A 539 -11.61 49.42 12.17
C ALA A 539 -10.22 50.06 12.34
N GLU A 540 -9.34 49.49 13.17
CA GLU A 540 -7.94 49.91 13.30
C GLU A 540 -7.13 49.60 12.04
N LYS A 541 -7.30 48.41 11.44
CA LYS A 541 -6.66 48.06 10.16
C LYS A 541 -7.10 48.99 9.04
N VAL A 542 -8.40 49.30 8.95
CA VAL A 542 -8.91 50.29 8.00
C VAL A 542 -8.30 51.68 8.25
N SER A 543 -8.13 52.08 9.52
CA SER A 543 -7.46 53.34 9.87
C SER A 543 -6.01 53.38 9.40
N MET A 544 -5.28 52.28 9.55
CA MET A 544 -3.91 52.16 9.06
C MET A 544 -3.85 52.30 7.53
N ILE A 545 -4.75 51.62 6.81
CA ILE A 545 -4.86 51.73 5.34
C ILE A 545 -5.16 53.18 4.92
N GLN A 546 -6.04 53.90 5.63
CA GLN A 546 -6.30 55.31 5.35
C GLN A 546 -5.06 56.21 5.55
N ARG A 547 -4.24 55.94 6.58
CA ARG A 547 -2.98 56.68 6.79
C ARG A 547 -1.98 56.44 5.67
N MET A 548 -1.85 55.19 5.20
CA MET A 548 -0.97 54.85 4.08
C MET A 548 -1.45 55.50 2.78
N ASP A 549 -2.76 55.47 2.50
CA ASP A 549 -3.36 56.12 1.32
C ASP A 549 -3.10 57.63 1.30
N GLN A 550 -3.14 58.28 2.46
CA GLN A 550 -2.82 59.70 2.59
C GLN A 550 -1.36 60.01 2.21
N GLN A 551 -0.40 59.15 2.58
CA GLN A 551 1.01 59.31 2.18
C GLN A 551 1.21 59.12 0.67
N VAL A 552 0.48 58.18 0.05
CA VAL A 552 0.46 57.97 -1.40
C VAL A 552 -0.12 59.21 -2.10
N ARG A 553 -1.23 59.75 -1.58
CA ARG A 553 -1.89 60.94 -2.12
C ARG A 553 -1.01 62.19 -2.07
N GLU A 554 -0.26 62.39 -0.98
CA GLU A 554 0.72 63.47 -0.85
C GLU A 554 1.81 63.35 -1.91
N SER A 555 2.32 62.13 -2.15
CA SER A 555 3.33 61.84 -3.17
C SER A 555 2.83 62.14 -4.60
N PHE A 556 1.59 61.81 -4.92
CA PHE A 556 0.95 62.19 -6.19
C PHE A 556 0.73 63.71 -6.33
N THR A 557 0.45 64.40 -5.22
CA THR A 557 0.30 65.86 -5.23
C THR A 557 1.64 66.55 -5.54
N SER A 558 2.73 66.05 -4.95
CA SER A 558 4.09 66.49 -5.28
C SER A 558 4.46 66.22 -6.73
N TRP A 559 4.10 65.04 -7.28
CA TRP A 559 4.37 64.71 -8.69
C TRP A 559 3.63 65.64 -9.66
N ASN A 560 2.36 65.95 -9.37
CA ASN A 560 1.60 66.94 -10.14
C ASN A 560 2.28 68.32 -10.17
N HIS A 561 2.83 68.76 -9.03
CA HIS A 561 3.52 70.04 -8.94
C HIS A 561 4.79 70.08 -9.80
N GLU A 562 5.62 69.03 -9.76
CA GLU A 562 6.82 68.94 -10.59
C GLU A 562 6.49 68.85 -12.09
N ALA A 563 5.39 68.20 -12.46
CA ALA A 563 4.92 68.12 -13.85
C ALA A 563 4.50 69.51 -14.40
N GLU A 564 3.74 70.29 -13.62
CA GLU A 564 3.36 71.67 -13.96
C GLU A 564 4.59 72.58 -14.10
N ARG A 565 5.63 72.40 -13.26
CA ARG A 565 6.91 73.14 -13.37
C ARG A 565 7.70 72.78 -14.63
N HIS A 566 7.70 71.51 -15.04
CA HIS A 566 8.38 71.06 -16.26
C HIS A 566 7.69 71.59 -17.52
N VAL A 567 6.36 71.42 -17.64
CA VAL A 567 5.59 71.91 -18.80
C VAL A 567 5.61 73.44 -18.88
N GLY A 568 5.62 74.13 -17.72
CA GLY A 568 5.77 75.59 -17.63
C GLY A 568 7.19 76.12 -17.86
N GLY A 569 8.16 75.27 -18.23
CA GLY A 569 9.53 75.66 -18.58
C GLY A 569 10.45 76.05 -17.42
N LYS A 570 10.00 75.89 -16.16
CA LYS A 570 10.74 76.23 -14.94
C LYS A 570 11.67 75.11 -14.45
N LEU A 571 11.58 73.93 -15.04
CA LEU A 571 12.38 72.75 -14.69
C LEU A 571 12.87 72.04 -15.96
N ASN A 572 14.18 71.77 -16.04
CA ASN A 572 14.74 71.06 -17.19
C ASN A 572 14.29 69.58 -17.19
N ARG A 573 14.36 68.92 -18.37
CA ARG A 573 13.88 67.54 -18.56
C ARG A 573 14.62 66.51 -17.69
N GLN A 574 15.91 66.70 -17.44
CA GLN A 574 16.74 65.76 -16.70
C GLN A 574 16.42 65.79 -15.20
N SER A 575 16.32 66.99 -14.62
CA SER A 575 15.89 67.21 -13.23
C SER A 575 14.45 66.77 -12.98
N TYR A 576 13.54 66.94 -13.96
CA TYR A 576 12.18 66.38 -13.87
C TYR A 576 12.21 64.85 -13.81
N THR A 577 13.00 64.22 -14.68
CA THR A 577 13.10 62.76 -14.75
C THR A 577 13.62 62.19 -13.42
N GLU A 578 14.68 62.76 -12.84
CA GLU A 578 15.20 62.35 -11.54
C GLU A 578 14.19 62.51 -10.39
N ALA A 579 13.54 63.68 -10.29
CA ALA A 579 12.52 63.93 -9.26
C ALA A 579 11.29 63.01 -9.40
N SER A 580 10.85 62.76 -10.64
CA SER A 580 9.75 61.85 -10.93
C SER A 580 10.10 60.39 -10.62
N ASN A 581 11.34 59.96 -10.88
CA ASN A 581 11.80 58.62 -10.55
C ASN A 581 11.90 58.41 -9.03
N GLN A 582 12.40 59.39 -8.27
CA GLN A 582 12.41 59.31 -6.79
C GLN A 582 11.00 59.20 -6.21
N LEU A 583 10.04 59.97 -6.74
CA LEU A 583 8.64 59.90 -6.32
C LEU A 583 7.99 58.58 -6.73
N ARG A 584 8.30 58.06 -7.93
CA ARG A 584 7.86 56.72 -8.38
C ARG A 584 8.40 55.63 -7.47
N THR A 585 9.70 55.61 -7.17
CA THR A 585 10.31 54.62 -6.26
C THR A 585 9.71 54.72 -4.87
N LYS A 586 9.46 55.93 -4.35
CA LYS A 586 8.80 56.10 -3.04
C LYS A 586 7.36 55.58 -3.03
N ILE A 587 6.60 55.77 -4.11
CA ILE A 587 5.25 55.22 -4.27
C ILE A 587 5.31 53.69 -4.42
N GLU A 588 6.28 53.17 -5.16
CA GLU A 588 6.53 51.73 -5.31
C GLU A 588 6.90 51.09 -3.97
N ASP A 589 7.78 51.72 -3.18
CA ASP A 589 8.18 51.23 -1.86
C ASP A 589 7.02 51.29 -0.84
N LEU A 590 6.17 52.31 -0.90
CA LEU A 590 4.95 52.42 -0.08
C LEU A 590 3.87 51.40 -0.48
N ASN A 591 3.86 50.99 -1.75
CA ASN A 591 2.96 49.97 -2.30
C ASN A 591 3.56 48.56 -2.27
N ARG A 592 4.82 48.41 -1.83
CA ARG A 592 5.50 47.12 -1.79
C ARG A 592 5.02 46.35 -0.58
N GLU A 593 4.04 45.47 -0.79
CA GLU A 593 3.78 44.42 0.18
C GLU A 593 5.06 43.57 0.31
N PRO A 594 5.60 43.40 1.52
CA PRO A 594 6.73 42.50 1.72
C PRO A 594 6.27 41.08 1.39
N ASP A 595 6.86 40.52 0.34
CA ASP A 595 6.54 39.20 -0.17
C ASP A 595 6.77 38.10 0.89
N GLY A 596 5.98 37.04 0.82
CA GLY A 596 5.88 35.98 1.82
C GLY A 596 5.14 36.38 3.11
N LEU A 597 5.18 35.51 4.11
CA LEU A 597 4.46 35.60 5.38
C LEU A 597 5.44 35.69 6.55
N THR A 598 5.13 36.45 7.60
CA THR A 598 5.75 36.29 8.93
C THR A 598 5.32 34.97 9.56
N LEU A 599 5.99 34.56 10.65
CA LEU A 599 5.48 33.46 11.49
C LEU A 599 4.08 33.76 12.05
N GLU A 600 3.80 35.00 12.46
CA GLU A 600 2.49 35.34 13.01
C GLU A 600 1.38 35.23 11.96
N GLU A 601 1.63 35.69 10.73
CA GLU A 601 0.73 35.55 9.59
C GLU A 601 0.57 34.08 9.19
N LEU A 602 1.66 33.31 9.10
CA LEU A 602 1.65 31.89 8.74
C LEU A 602 0.79 31.06 9.70
N PHE A 603 0.86 31.34 11.00
CA PHE A 603 0.12 30.64 12.05
C PHE A 603 -1.13 31.39 12.53
N SER A 604 -1.58 32.43 11.82
CA SER A 604 -2.81 33.16 12.12
C SER A 604 -4.06 32.32 11.81
N SER A 605 -3.97 31.45 10.80
CA SER A 605 -5.01 30.47 10.52
C SER A 605 -5.06 29.42 11.64
N ARG A 606 -6.27 29.02 12.07
CA ARG A 606 -6.45 28.02 13.14
C ARG A 606 -6.13 26.58 12.69
N GLU A 607 -5.44 26.41 11.57
CA GLU A 607 -5.11 25.13 10.98
C GLU A 607 -3.83 24.54 11.58
N GLY A 608 -3.73 23.21 11.59
CA GLY A 608 -2.51 22.51 11.98
C GLY A 608 -1.48 22.55 10.85
N ILE A 609 -0.25 22.99 11.16
CA ILE A 609 0.87 23.10 10.22
C ILE A 609 2.01 22.21 10.69
N THR A 610 2.48 21.34 9.79
CA THR A 610 3.65 20.47 9.97
C THR A 610 4.87 21.05 9.25
N TYR A 611 6.04 20.41 9.36
CA TYR A 611 7.25 20.90 8.71
C TYR A 611 7.20 20.89 7.17
N ASN A 612 6.34 20.07 6.55
CA ASN A 612 6.24 20.03 5.08
C ASN A 612 5.33 21.11 4.50
N ASP A 613 4.41 21.64 5.32
CA ASP A 613 3.34 22.55 4.90
C ASP A 613 3.81 23.98 4.65
N PHE A 614 5.08 24.29 4.92
CA PHE A 614 5.66 25.60 4.65
C PHE A 614 7.12 25.49 4.20
N ILE A 615 7.65 26.57 3.64
CA ILE A 615 9.06 26.77 3.30
C ILE A 615 9.52 28.13 3.81
N ILE A 616 10.84 28.29 3.93
CA ILE A 616 11.47 29.52 4.39
C ILE A 616 12.05 30.20 3.16
N LEU A 617 11.76 31.49 2.98
CA LEU A 617 12.24 32.24 1.82
C LEU A 617 13.72 32.61 2.01
N PRO A 618 14.51 32.63 0.92
CA PRO A 618 15.92 32.99 0.98
C PRO A 618 16.11 34.47 1.33
N GLY A 619 17.27 34.79 1.90
CA GLY A 619 17.65 36.15 2.27
C GLY A 619 18.85 36.68 1.47
N TYR A 620 19.43 37.79 1.94
CA TYR A 620 20.66 38.35 1.37
C TYR A 620 21.89 37.69 2.01
N VAL A 621 22.82 37.19 1.20
CA VAL A 621 23.99 36.44 1.65
C VAL A 621 25.28 37.21 1.37
N ASP A 622 26.00 37.60 2.43
CA ASP A 622 27.28 38.31 2.36
C ASP A 622 28.42 37.58 3.12
N PHE A 623 28.28 36.28 3.37
CA PHE A 623 29.23 35.47 4.12
C PHE A 623 29.31 34.01 3.65
N PRO A 624 30.43 33.30 3.90
CA PRO A 624 30.58 31.88 3.62
C PRO A 624 29.93 30.98 4.69
N VAL A 625 29.69 29.72 4.36
CA VAL A 625 29.06 28.71 5.25
C VAL A 625 29.86 28.49 6.54
N GLU A 626 31.19 28.58 6.47
CA GLU A 626 32.05 28.32 7.64
C GLU A 626 31.77 29.29 8.79
N ASP A 627 31.39 30.54 8.46
CA ASP A 627 31.09 31.61 9.40
C ASP A 627 29.77 31.41 10.17
N VAL A 628 28.94 30.45 9.76
CA VAL A 628 27.67 30.16 10.43
C VAL A 628 27.93 29.44 11.76
N ASP A 629 27.53 30.05 12.87
CA ASP A 629 27.60 29.46 14.21
C ASP A 629 26.27 28.81 14.61
N LEU A 630 26.30 27.51 14.90
CA LEU A 630 25.14 26.75 15.36
C LEU A 630 25.07 26.58 16.89
N THR A 631 25.96 27.25 17.62
CA THR A 631 25.97 27.22 19.08
C THR A 631 24.61 27.67 19.63
N THR A 632 23.99 26.85 20.47
CA THR A 632 22.63 27.08 20.98
C THR A 632 22.47 26.60 22.42
N HIS A 633 21.44 27.08 23.10
CA HIS A 633 21.09 26.62 24.44
C HIS A 633 20.25 25.34 24.37
N LEU A 634 20.73 24.28 25.04
CA LEU A 634 19.94 23.08 25.28
C LEU A 634 19.03 23.27 26.50
N THR A 635 19.59 23.87 27.54
CA THR A 635 18.90 24.30 28.77
C THR A 635 19.35 25.72 29.10
N ARG A 636 18.78 26.32 30.15
CA ARG A 636 19.22 27.63 30.64
C ARG A 636 20.74 27.70 30.84
N ASN A 637 21.36 26.65 31.39
CA ASN A 637 22.78 26.67 31.77
C ASN A 637 23.69 25.86 30.84
N VAL A 638 23.15 24.99 29.98
CA VAL A 638 23.94 24.12 29.10
C VAL A 638 23.80 24.54 27.64
N THR A 639 24.94 24.78 26.99
CA THR A 639 25.03 25.08 25.55
C THR A 639 25.61 23.90 24.78
N LEU A 640 25.16 23.75 23.53
CA LEU A 640 25.68 22.77 22.58
C LEU A 640 26.28 23.48 21.37
N LYS A 641 27.26 22.85 20.73
CA LYS A 641 27.89 23.35 19.49
C LYS A 641 27.11 22.97 18.23
N ALA A 642 26.34 21.90 18.30
CA ALA A 642 25.40 21.49 17.27
C ALA A 642 24.03 21.25 17.92
N PRO A 643 22.92 21.68 17.28
CA PRO A 643 21.58 21.69 17.87
C PRO A 643 20.91 20.29 17.85
N PHE A 644 21.68 19.22 18.02
CA PHE A 644 21.23 17.84 17.80
C PHE A 644 21.29 17.00 19.08
N ILE A 645 20.20 16.29 19.35
CA ILE A 645 20.03 15.44 20.52
C ILE A 645 19.55 14.06 20.07
N SER A 646 20.12 12.98 20.61
CA SER A 646 19.58 11.63 20.40
C SER A 646 18.45 11.32 21.39
N SER A 647 17.36 10.74 20.89
CA SER A 647 16.18 10.43 21.69
C SER A 647 16.45 9.34 22.74
N PRO A 648 15.88 9.42 23.97
CA PRO A 648 16.03 8.40 25.00
C PRO A 648 15.16 7.17 24.73
N MET A 649 15.60 6.38 23.76
CA MET A 649 14.97 5.13 23.35
C MET A 649 16.00 4.01 23.38
N ASP A 650 15.55 2.81 23.75
CA ASP A 650 16.37 1.61 23.87
C ASP A 650 16.99 1.15 22.54
N THR A 651 16.42 1.53 21.41
CA THR A 651 16.99 1.30 20.07
C THR A 651 17.76 2.51 19.50
N VAL A 652 18.03 3.53 20.33
CA VAL A 652 18.73 4.75 19.87
C VAL A 652 19.90 5.10 20.76
N THR A 653 19.70 5.28 22.07
CA THR A 653 20.72 5.92 22.92
C THR A 653 21.18 5.07 24.10
N GLU A 654 22.33 4.45 23.92
CA GLU A 654 23.21 3.94 24.99
C GLU A 654 24.54 4.74 24.98
N SER A 655 25.55 4.28 25.73
CA SER A 655 26.82 4.99 25.89
C SER A 655 27.56 5.27 24.57
N ASP A 656 27.57 4.36 23.61
CA ASP A 656 28.26 4.55 22.32
C ASP A 656 27.66 5.72 21.52
N MET A 657 26.33 5.73 21.36
CA MET A 657 25.57 6.84 20.76
C MET A 657 25.84 8.15 21.51
N ALA A 658 25.74 8.16 22.84
CA ALA A 658 25.92 9.36 23.64
C ALA A 658 27.34 9.93 23.54
N ILE A 659 28.36 9.06 23.51
CA ILE A 659 29.76 9.45 23.30
C ILE A 659 29.93 10.06 21.91
N ALA A 660 29.42 9.41 20.87
CA ALA A 660 29.56 9.89 19.48
C ALA A 660 28.85 11.23 19.26
N MET A 661 27.62 11.37 19.77
CA MET A 661 26.86 12.62 19.73
C MET A 661 27.59 13.76 20.43
N ALA A 662 28.09 13.52 21.65
CA ALA A 662 28.83 14.52 22.40
C ALA A 662 30.14 14.91 21.70
N GLN A 663 30.88 13.97 21.12
CA GLN A 663 32.10 14.26 20.35
C GLN A 663 31.82 15.13 19.11
N CYS A 664 30.69 14.90 18.44
CA CYS A 664 30.30 15.69 17.27
C CYS A 664 29.56 17.00 17.62
N GLY A 665 29.50 17.38 18.91
CA GLY A 665 28.95 18.66 19.38
C GLY A 665 27.46 18.68 19.71
N GLY A 666 26.79 17.53 19.64
CA GLY A 666 25.45 17.31 20.17
C GLY A 666 25.48 16.76 21.60
N ILE A 667 24.43 16.02 21.98
CA ILE A 667 24.35 15.27 23.25
C ILE A 667 23.47 14.03 23.05
N GLY A 668 23.70 12.98 23.85
CA GLY A 668 22.77 11.85 23.95
C GLY A 668 22.07 11.77 25.30
N ILE A 669 20.78 11.43 25.27
CA ILE A 669 19.97 11.16 26.47
C ILE A 669 19.78 9.65 26.62
N ILE A 670 20.38 9.04 27.64
CA ILE A 670 20.32 7.59 27.87
C ILE A 670 18.91 7.20 28.34
N HIS A 671 18.32 6.17 27.73
CA HIS A 671 16.97 5.70 28.08
C HIS A 671 16.87 5.10 29.49
N CYS A 672 15.66 5.02 30.03
CA CYS A 672 15.36 4.44 31.35
C CYS A 672 14.76 3.02 31.33
N ASN A 673 14.57 2.41 30.15
CA ASN A 673 14.12 1.01 30.00
C ASN A 673 15.22 -0.02 30.34
N CYS A 674 15.75 0.06 31.56
CA CYS A 674 16.80 -0.79 32.10
C CYS A 674 16.85 -0.61 33.62
N THR A 675 17.62 -1.41 34.34
CA THR A 675 17.77 -1.21 35.79
C THR A 675 18.47 0.13 36.10
N PRO A 676 18.21 0.75 37.26
CA PRO A 676 18.90 1.97 37.69
C PRO A 676 20.43 1.88 37.63
N GLU A 677 20.98 0.73 38.03
CA GLU A 677 22.42 0.48 38.07
C GLU A 677 23.00 0.40 36.66
N TYR A 678 22.29 -0.23 35.71
CA TYR A 678 22.73 -0.31 34.32
C TYR A 678 22.78 1.09 33.69
N GLN A 679 21.73 1.88 33.88
CA GLN A 679 21.67 3.24 33.36
C GLN A 679 22.80 4.12 33.93
N ALA A 680 23.07 4.01 35.24
CA ALA A 680 24.17 4.71 35.91
C ALA A 680 25.54 4.27 35.37
N GLU A 681 25.74 2.98 35.08
CA GLU A 681 26.97 2.48 34.46
C GLU A 681 27.14 3.00 33.02
N GLU A 682 26.07 3.08 32.23
CA GLU A 682 26.09 3.70 30.89
C GLU A 682 26.50 5.18 30.97
N VAL A 683 25.93 5.96 31.90
CA VAL A 683 26.36 7.34 32.17
C VAL A 683 27.84 7.37 32.54
N ALA A 684 28.28 6.49 33.45
CA ALA A 684 29.67 6.41 33.87
C ALA A 684 30.62 6.04 32.72
N LYS A 685 30.21 5.20 31.75
CA LYS A 685 30.97 4.94 30.52
C LYS A 685 31.16 6.22 29.70
N VAL A 686 30.10 7.00 29.48
CA VAL A 686 30.20 8.29 28.75
C VAL A 686 31.12 9.27 29.47
N LYS A 687 30.94 9.45 30.80
CA LYS A 687 31.81 10.33 31.60
C LYS A 687 33.26 9.83 31.69
N ARG A 688 33.52 8.53 31.45
CA ARG A 688 34.87 7.93 31.35
C ARG A 688 35.50 8.06 29.97
N ALA A 689 34.74 8.28 28.90
CA ALA A 689 35.24 8.43 27.52
C ALA A 689 35.98 9.78 27.25
N LYS A 690 36.65 10.29 28.28
CA LYS A 690 37.14 11.65 28.54
C LYS A 690 37.99 12.29 27.45
N GLN A 691 38.01 13.63 27.51
CA GLN A 691 38.98 14.49 26.85
C GLN A 691 39.64 15.42 27.90
N GLY A 692 40.67 14.98 28.62
CA GLY A 692 41.42 15.88 29.51
C GLY A 692 42.06 15.24 30.75
N PHE A 693 41.96 15.90 31.91
CA PHE A 693 42.52 15.40 33.17
C PHE A 693 41.75 14.17 33.68
N ILE A 694 42.47 13.08 33.90
CA ILE A 694 41.96 11.85 34.51
C ILE A 694 42.20 11.96 36.01
N TRP A 695 41.20 12.48 36.74
CA TRP A 695 41.28 12.67 38.20
C TRP A 695 41.35 11.40 39.03
N ASN A 696 40.79 10.28 38.56
CA ASN A 696 40.85 8.99 39.23
C ASN A 696 41.40 7.93 38.26
N PRO A 697 42.71 7.94 37.94
CA PRO A 697 43.30 6.88 37.13
C PRO A 697 43.32 5.57 37.92
N VAL A 698 43.16 4.44 37.22
CA VAL A 698 43.45 3.13 37.81
C VAL A 698 44.93 3.12 38.16
N VAL A 699 45.26 2.75 39.40
CA VAL A 699 46.62 2.68 39.92
C VAL A 699 46.86 1.30 40.51
N LEU A 700 48.11 0.85 40.48
CA LEU A 700 48.54 -0.42 41.06
C LEU A 700 49.74 -0.21 41.99
N SER A 701 49.98 -1.18 42.86
CA SER A 701 51.17 -1.21 43.73
C SER A 701 52.34 -1.91 43.02
N PRO A 702 53.61 -1.62 43.37
CA PRO A 702 54.76 -2.37 42.86
C PRO A 702 54.68 -3.88 43.09
N LYS A 703 53.93 -4.32 44.10
CA LYS A 703 53.72 -5.74 44.45
C LYS A 703 52.68 -6.45 43.58
N ASN A 704 51.85 -5.71 42.85
CA ASN A 704 50.92 -6.31 41.89
C ASN A 704 51.69 -7.01 40.76
N THR A 705 51.01 -7.91 40.06
CA THR A 705 51.61 -8.73 39.00
C THR A 705 51.26 -8.21 37.61
N VAL A 706 51.97 -8.69 36.59
CA VAL A 706 51.64 -8.39 35.18
C VAL A 706 50.21 -8.83 34.83
N PHE A 707 49.69 -9.88 35.46
CA PHE A 707 48.31 -10.33 35.32
C PHE A 707 47.30 -9.23 35.68
N ASP A 708 47.56 -8.47 36.76
CA ASP A 708 46.68 -7.39 37.21
C ASP A 708 46.62 -6.26 36.17
N VAL A 709 47.74 -5.93 35.52
CA VAL A 709 47.79 -4.96 34.41
C VAL A 709 46.99 -5.46 33.21
N MET A 710 47.10 -6.75 32.88
CA MET A 710 46.33 -7.37 31.80
C MET A 710 44.83 -7.43 32.12
N GLU A 711 44.46 -7.61 33.38
CA GLU A 711 43.06 -7.54 33.83
C GLU A 711 42.51 -6.11 33.70
N VAL A 712 43.30 -5.09 34.07
CA VAL A 712 42.95 -3.67 33.82
C VAL A 712 42.78 -3.42 32.32
N LYS A 713 43.68 -3.94 31.48
CA LYS A 713 43.57 -3.84 30.01
C LYS A 713 42.31 -4.52 29.48
N ARG A 714 41.94 -5.69 30.02
CA ARG A 714 40.73 -6.43 29.64
C ARG A 714 39.44 -5.73 30.09
N LYS A 715 39.40 -5.21 31.31
CA LYS A 715 38.22 -4.59 31.92
C LYS A 715 37.97 -3.17 31.44
N PHE A 716 39.03 -2.38 31.26
CA PHE A 716 38.93 -0.95 30.97
C PHE A 716 39.48 -0.55 29.59
N GLY A 717 40.08 -1.48 28.84
CA GLY A 717 40.56 -1.23 27.47
C GLY A 717 41.87 -0.43 27.37
N PHE A 718 42.55 -0.16 28.50
CA PHE A 718 43.84 0.54 28.52
C PHE A 718 44.84 -0.12 29.47
N SER A 719 46.13 0.05 29.19
CA SER A 719 47.26 -0.55 29.92
C SER A 719 48.20 0.46 30.57
N GLY A 720 47.99 1.76 30.32
CA GLY A 720 48.82 2.84 30.87
C GLY A 720 48.41 3.15 32.31
N VAL A 721 49.05 2.50 33.28
CA VAL A 721 48.69 2.49 34.70
C VAL A 721 49.83 3.10 35.52
N PRO A 722 49.60 4.21 36.25
CA PRO A 722 50.56 4.75 37.21
C PRO A 722 50.73 3.81 38.40
N ILE A 723 51.97 3.64 38.86
CA ILE A 723 52.30 2.79 40.00
C ILE A 723 52.57 3.68 41.21
N THR A 724 51.82 3.46 42.28
CA THR A 724 51.94 4.20 43.55
C THR A 724 52.39 3.24 44.65
N ASP A 725 53.13 3.72 45.63
CA ASP A 725 53.61 2.93 46.77
C ASP A 725 52.51 2.09 47.45
N THR A 726 51.34 2.70 47.64
CA THR A 726 50.17 2.12 48.30
C THR A 726 49.20 1.41 47.36
N GLY A 727 49.35 1.58 46.04
CA GLY A 727 48.37 1.12 45.05
C GLY A 727 47.05 1.89 45.09
N LYS A 728 47.03 3.12 45.63
CA LYS A 728 45.87 4.00 45.72
C LYS A 728 46.21 5.41 45.23
N ILE A 729 45.19 6.14 44.77
CA ILE A 729 45.35 7.54 44.39
C ILE A 729 45.73 8.39 45.61
N GLY A 730 46.55 9.42 45.42
CA GLY A 730 47.14 10.19 46.52
C GLY A 730 48.35 9.50 47.19
N GLY A 731 48.74 8.29 46.76
CA GLY A 731 50.01 7.68 47.10
C GLY A 731 51.18 8.29 46.31
N VAL A 732 52.40 8.08 46.80
CA VAL A 732 53.62 8.58 46.14
C VAL A 732 53.81 7.84 44.83
N LEU A 733 54.00 8.58 43.73
CA LEU A 733 54.24 7.99 42.41
C LEU A 733 55.63 7.34 42.39
N VAL A 734 55.69 6.03 42.13
CA VAL A 734 56.93 5.23 42.11
C VAL A 734 57.27 4.68 40.72
N GLY A 735 56.34 4.73 39.77
CA GLY A 735 56.60 4.33 38.39
C GLY A 735 55.38 4.45 37.48
N LEU A 736 55.53 4.01 36.24
CA LEU A 736 54.46 3.93 35.24
C LEU A 736 54.60 2.64 34.45
N CYS A 737 53.52 1.88 34.30
CA CYS A 737 53.48 0.69 33.45
C CYS A 737 52.62 0.98 32.20
N THR A 738 53.07 0.54 31.03
CA THR A 738 52.35 0.66 29.76
C THR A 738 52.30 -0.68 29.01
N SER A 739 51.52 -0.78 27.92
CA SER A 739 51.47 -2.03 27.11
C SER A 739 52.86 -2.52 26.73
N ARG A 740 53.74 -1.61 26.28
CA ARG A 740 55.05 -1.97 25.72
C ARG A 740 55.95 -2.68 26.74
N ASP A 741 55.73 -2.39 28.02
CA ASP A 741 56.51 -2.93 29.12
C ASP A 741 56.10 -4.38 29.44
N VAL A 742 54.90 -4.80 29.03
CA VAL A 742 54.34 -6.13 29.30
C VAL A 742 54.10 -6.97 28.04
N ASP A 743 54.11 -6.38 26.84
CA ASP A 743 53.74 -7.04 25.57
C ASP A 743 54.63 -8.25 25.22
N PHE A 744 55.90 -8.26 25.66
CA PHE A 744 56.85 -9.34 25.39
C PHE A 744 56.95 -10.40 26.49
N ILE A 745 56.12 -10.31 27.54
CA ILE A 745 56.13 -11.26 28.65
C ILE A 745 55.20 -12.43 28.29
N PRO A 746 55.70 -13.69 28.25
CA PRO A 746 54.87 -14.85 27.97
C PRO A 746 53.72 -14.99 28.98
N GLU A 747 52.54 -15.40 28.53
CA GLU A 747 51.33 -15.50 29.36
C GLU A 747 51.51 -16.36 30.61
N GLU A 748 52.30 -17.43 30.51
CA GLU A 748 52.67 -18.31 31.62
C GLU A 748 53.35 -17.58 32.79
N LYS A 749 54.03 -16.46 32.51
CA LYS A 749 54.78 -15.66 33.49
C LYS A 749 53.99 -14.47 34.06
N TRP A 750 52.76 -14.24 33.59
CA TRP A 750 51.99 -13.05 34.01
C TRP A 750 51.65 -13.05 35.50
N LYS A 751 51.36 -14.22 36.09
CA LYS A 751 51.00 -14.35 37.50
C LYS A 751 52.20 -14.33 38.45
N SER A 752 53.41 -14.59 37.96
CA SER A 752 54.62 -14.68 38.77
C SER A 752 55.53 -13.45 38.67
N THR A 753 55.38 -12.64 37.63
CA THR A 753 56.21 -11.45 37.41
C THR A 753 55.60 -10.22 38.12
N PRO A 754 56.28 -9.61 39.11
CA PRO A 754 55.81 -8.39 39.76
C PRO A 754 55.99 -7.16 38.85
N ILE A 755 55.10 -6.18 38.95
CA ILE A 755 55.14 -4.93 38.16
C ILE A 755 56.44 -4.16 38.40
N SER A 756 56.97 -4.21 39.62
CA SER A 756 58.24 -3.55 39.96
C SER A 756 59.42 -3.96 39.08
N ALA A 757 59.39 -5.16 38.49
CA ALA A 757 60.47 -5.67 37.63
C ALA A 757 60.37 -5.16 36.18
N VAL A 758 59.22 -4.60 35.77
CA VAL A 758 58.91 -4.29 34.36
C VAL A 758 58.49 -2.83 34.15
N MET A 759 57.99 -2.14 35.18
CA MET A 759 57.54 -0.76 35.10
C MET A 759 58.68 0.21 34.75
N ILE A 760 58.33 1.36 34.19
CA ILE A 760 59.24 2.50 34.04
C ILE A 760 59.52 3.07 35.45
N PRO A 761 60.78 3.09 35.91
CA PRO A 761 61.14 3.64 37.23
C PRO A 761 60.79 5.12 37.34
N ARG A 762 60.45 5.59 38.55
CA ARG A 762 60.05 6.99 38.83
C ARG A 762 60.96 8.05 38.19
N GLU A 763 62.26 7.82 38.18
CA GLU A 763 63.27 8.76 37.65
C GLU A 763 63.11 9.04 36.15
N LEU A 764 62.57 8.07 35.39
CA LEU A 764 62.36 8.17 33.95
C LEU A 764 60.92 8.57 33.58
N VAL A 765 60.02 8.66 34.56
CA VAL A 765 58.64 9.10 34.36
C VAL A 765 58.58 10.62 34.39
N ILE A 766 58.21 11.20 33.26
CA ILE A 766 57.99 12.64 33.12
C ILE A 766 56.63 12.99 33.75
N THR A 767 56.62 13.97 34.64
CA THR A 767 55.44 14.42 35.38
C THR A 767 55.21 15.93 35.21
N ALA A 768 54.00 16.41 35.50
CA ALA A 768 53.71 17.84 35.61
C ALA A 768 53.13 18.19 36.98
N SER A 769 53.24 19.45 37.39
CA SER A 769 52.73 19.94 38.69
C SER A 769 51.20 20.03 38.69
N ALA A 770 50.59 19.86 39.87
CA ALA A 770 49.14 19.95 40.08
C ALA A 770 48.50 21.28 39.64
N SER A 771 49.27 22.37 39.56
CA SER A 771 48.78 23.69 39.12
C SER A 771 48.82 23.89 37.59
N VAL A 772 49.20 22.86 36.82
CA VAL A 772 49.34 22.98 35.37
C VAL A 772 47.99 23.16 34.67
N THR A 773 47.94 24.05 33.68
CA THR A 773 46.77 24.17 32.80
C THR A 773 46.73 23.03 31.79
N LEU A 774 45.54 22.70 31.27
CA LEU A 774 45.38 21.62 30.30
C LEU A 774 46.28 21.83 29.05
N ASP A 775 46.36 23.07 28.55
CA ASP A 775 47.13 23.39 27.35
C ASP A 775 48.64 23.29 27.60
N SER A 776 49.13 23.74 28.76
CA SER A 776 50.53 23.59 29.16
C SER A 776 50.91 22.11 29.37
N ALA A 777 50.00 21.32 29.94
CA ALA A 777 50.21 19.89 30.11
C ALA A 777 50.23 19.15 28.76
N TYR A 778 49.41 19.58 27.80
CA TYR A 778 49.47 19.08 26.42
C TYR A 778 50.76 19.45 25.70
N GLN A 779 51.27 20.68 25.89
CA GLN A 779 52.57 21.08 25.37
C GLN A 779 53.68 20.20 25.94
N THR A 780 53.69 19.97 27.25
CA THR A 780 54.64 19.08 27.93
C THR A 780 54.60 17.66 27.35
N LEU A 781 53.41 17.11 27.10
CA LEU A 781 53.25 15.79 26.50
C LEU A 781 53.77 15.74 25.05
N GLN A 782 53.60 16.83 24.27
CA GLN A 782 54.06 16.95 22.89
C GLN A 782 55.58 17.05 22.79
N GLU A 783 56.21 17.92 23.59
CA GLU A 783 57.66 18.11 23.64
C GLU A 783 58.38 16.81 24.00
N ASN A 784 57.87 16.10 25.01
CA ASN A 784 58.46 14.86 25.51
C ASN A 784 58.05 13.61 24.73
N LYS A 785 57.11 13.72 23.77
CA LYS A 785 56.60 12.64 22.91
C LYS A 785 56.16 11.38 23.68
N ARG A 786 55.67 11.54 24.92
CA ARG A 786 55.19 10.43 25.77
C ARG A 786 53.70 10.16 25.57
N GLY A 787 53.26 8.94 25.93
CA GLY A 787 51.87 8.51 25.80
C GLY A 787 50.96 8.93 26.95
N LYS A 788 51.54 9.10 28.15
CA LYS A 788 50.86 9.43 29.40
C LYS A 788 51.70 10.44 30.18
N LEU A 789 51.06 11.35 30.91
CA LEU A 789 51.71 12.36 31.76
C LEU A 789 51.01 12.38 33.13
N PRO A 790 51.60 11.76 34.16
CA PRO A 790 51.10 11.85 35.52
C PRO A 790 51.26 13.28 36.07
N ILE A 791 50.23 13.74 36.77
CA ILE A 791 50.20 15.02 37.46
C ILE A 791 50.39 14.76 38.94
N VAL A 792 51.40 15.37 39.52
CA VAL A 792 51.78 15.18 40.93
C VAL A 792 51.75 16.50 41.69
N ASP A 793 51.49 16.42 42.99
CA ASP A 793 51.67 17.56 43.90
C ASP A 793 53.16 17.74 44.30
N ASP A 794 53.41 18.72 45.16
CA ASP A 794 54.76 19.06 45.64
C ASP A 794 55.40 17.93 46.48
N GLU A 795 54.59 17.01 47.02
CA GLU A 795 55.03 15.82 47.76
C GLU A 795 55.17 14.58 46.87
N ASN A 796 55.11 14.76 45.54
CA ASN A 796 55.20 13.70 44.53
C ASN A 796 54.08 12.64 44.64
N ARG A 797 52.93 13.01 45.19
CA ARG A 797 51.73 12.17 45.23
C ARG A 797 50.94 12.33 43.94
N LEU A 798 50.38 11.22 43.44
CA LEU A 798 49.61 11.25 42.20
C LEU A 798 48.24 11.90 42.40
N VAL A 799 48.00 13.00 41.68
CA VAL A 799 46.74 13.76 41.68
C VAL A 799 45.87 13.40 40.49
N SER A 800 46.44 13.38 39.27
CA SER A 800 45.69 13.06 38.05
C SER A 800 46.61 12.54 36.94
N LEU A 801 46.05 12.17 35.78
CA LEU A 801 46.80 11.64 34.64
C LEU A 801 46.28 12.25 33.34
N ILE A 802 47.16 12.57 32.41
CA ILE A 802 46.78 12.98 31.04
C ILE A 802 47.25 11.92 30.04
N ALA A 803 46.44 11.68 29.01
CA ALA A 803 46.76 10.73 27.95
C ALA A 803 46.86 11.39 26.56
N ARG A 804 47.82 10.93 25.75
CA ARG A 804 48.00 11.38 24.36
C ARG A 804 46.78 11.07 23.47
N THR A 805 46.06 10.00 23.80
CA THR A 805 44.82 9.60 23.11
C THR A 805 43.78 10.71 23.15
N ASP A 806 43.73 11.47 24.24
CA ASP A 806 42.70 12.46 24.49
C ASP A 806 42.98 13.74 23.68
N ILE A 807 44.27 14.08 23.50
CA ILE A 807 44.71 15.14 22.57
C ILE A 807 44.32 14.78 21.13
N LYS A 808 44.54 13.51 20.72
CA LYS A 808 44.15 13.05 19.38
C LYS A 808 42.64 13.19 19.19
N LYS A 809 41.85 12.77 20.16
CA LYS A 809 40.38 12.91 20.12
C LYS A 809 39.95 14.37 20.01
N ARG A 810 40.50 15.28 20.82
CA ARG A 810 40.17 16.72 20.75
C ARG A 810 40.52 17.35 19.40
N ARG A 811 41.63 16.92 18.76
CA ARG A 811 42.00 17.35 17.40
C ARG A 811 41.03 16.84 16.34
N VAL A 812 40.56 15.60 16.47
CA VAL A 812 39.60 14.99 15.53
C VAL A 812 38.19 15.55 15.72
N TYR A 813 37.83 15.88 16.96
CA TYR A 813 36.49 16.31 17.37
C TYR A 813 36.51 17.68 18.05
N PRO A 814 36.82 18.77 17.31
CA PRO A 814 36.99 20.10 17.89
C PRO A 814 35.70 20.71 18.44
N LEU A 815 34.54 20.24 17.97
CA LEU A 815 33.22 20.71 18.39
C LEU A 815 32.65 19.95 19.59
N SER A 816 33.45 19.10 20.25
CA SER A 816 32.96 18.24 21.34
C SER A 816 32.23 19.01 22.45
N SER A 817 31.04 18.55 22.81
CA SER A 817 30.24 19.01 23.93
C SER A 817 30.79 18.46 25.24
N VAL A 818 31.41 19.33 26.04
CA VAL A 818 32.06 18.95 27.30
C VAL A 818 31.56 19.80 28.48
N ASP A 819 31.59 19.21 29.67
CA ASP A 819 31.32 19.89 30.93
C ASP A 819 32.52 20.77 31.36
N ARG A 820 32.34 21.50 32.46
CA ARG A 820 33.39 22.36 33.06
C ARG A 820 34.68 21.64 33.46
N TYR A 821 34.67 20.30 33.52
CA TYR A 821 35.82 19.47 33.85
C TYR A 821 36.46 18.82 32.62
N GLY A 822 35.97 19.10 31.41
CA GLY A 822 36.44 18.51 30.15
C GLY A 822 35.92 17.09 29.88
N ARG A 823 34.89 16.64 30.61
CA ARG A 823 34.23 15.34 30.35
C ARG A 823 33.09 15.56 29.37
N LEU A 824 32.80 14.57 28.52
CA LEU A 824 31.67 14.67 27.59
C LEU A 824 30.34 14.90 28.35
N LEU A 825 29.46 15.72 27.76
CA LEU A 825 28.11 15.95 28.28
C LEU A 825 27.23 14.72 28.02
N VAL A 826 26.40 14.37 28.99
CA VAL A 826 25.43 13.28 28.88
C VAL A 826 24.15 13.60 29.65
N GLY A 827 23.01 13.26 29.05
CA GLY A 827 21.72 13.28 29.74
C GLY A 827 21.22 11.87 30.03
N ALA A 828 20.28 11.77 30.96
CA ALA A 828 19.58 10.51 31.24
C ALA A 828 18.08 10.78 31.41
N ALA A 829 17.26 9.90 30.84
CA ALA A 829 15.82 9.94 31.03
C ALA A 829 15.43 9.30 32.35
N ILE A 830 14.38 9.80 33.00
CA ILE A 830 13.77 9.18 34.19
C ILE A 830 12.24 9.18 34.08
N SER A 831 11.59 8.28 34.80
CA SER A 831 10.14 8.28 35.01
C SER A 831 9.75 9.21 36.18
N THR A 832 8.44 9.44 36.36
CA THR A 832 7.90 10.40 37.33
C THR A 832 7.42 9.79 38.65
N ARG A 833 7.70 8.51 38.89
CA ARG A 833 7.26 7.81 40.09
C ARG A 833 8.21 8.06 41.26
N GLU A 834 7.74 7.75 42.46
CA GLU A 834 8.54 7.89 43.69
C GLU A 834 9.79 7.00 43.67
N GLU A 835 9.68 5.77 43.15
CA GLU A 835 10.80 4.82 42.98
C GLU A 835 11.92 5.40 42.09
N SER A 836 11.60 6.31 41.19
CA SER A 836 12.56 6.96 40.29
C SER A 836 13.53 7.89 41.02
N LYS A 837 13.27 8.24 42.28
CA LYS A 837 14.18 9.04 43.12
C LYS A 837 15.47 8.28 43.46
N ASP A 838 15.41 6.96 43.63
CA ASP A 838 16.60 6.13 43.86
C ASP A 838 17.45 6.04 42.58
N ARG A 839 16.80 5.89 41.43
CA ARG A 839 17.46 5.96 40.11
C ARG A 839 18.14 7.30 39.90
N LEU A 840 17.44 8.40 40.20
CA LEU A 840 18.01 9.74 40.12
C LEU A 840 19.28 9.85 40.98
N LYS A 841 19.25 9.39 42.23
CA LYS A 841 20.41 9.41 43.12
C LYS A 841 21.63 8.73 42.48
N LEU A 842 21.46 7.53 41.94
CA LEU A 842 22.54 6.78 41.26
C LEU A 842 23.06 7.51 40.01
N LEU A 843 22.18 8.13 39.22
CA LEU A 843 22.58 8.91 38.04
C LEU A 843 23.38 10.16 38.43
N VAL A 844 22.98 10.85 39.51
CA VAL A 844 23.72 11.99 40.06
C VAL A 844 25.11 11.54 40.55
N GLU A 845 25.19 10.41 41.26
CA GLU A 845 26.45 9.82 41.72
C GLU A 845 27.37 9.43 40.53
N ALA A 846 26.79 8.92 39.43
CA ALA A 846 27.50 8.64 38.18
C ALA A 846 27.97 9.91 37.43
N GLY A 847 27.40 11.08 37.77
CA GLY A 847 27.79 12.38 37.23
C GLY A 847 27.05 12.76 35.94
N VAL A 848 25.76 12.42 35.83
CA VAL A 848 24.87 12.91 34.77
C VAL A 848 24.79 14.45 34.78
N ASP A 849 24.72 15.07 33.61
CA ASP A 849 24.68 16.54 33.49
C ASP A 849 23.24 17.06 33.41
N ILE A 850 22.33 16.30 32.77
CA ILE A 850 20.94 16.70 32.50
C ILE A 850 19.99 15.53 32.74
N ILE A 851 18.83 15.83 33.35
CA ILE A 851 17.74 14.87 33.53
C ILE A 851 16.60 15.20 32.57
N ASP A 852 16.13 14.20 31.83
CA ASP A 852 14.97 14.33 30.93
C ASP A 852 13.76 13.54 31.48
N SER A 853 12.62 14.21 31.67
CA SER A 853 11.39 13.58 32.16
C SER A 853 10.24 13.86 31.18
N SER A 854 9.55 12.79 30.75
CA SER A 854 8.61 12.83 29.62
C SER A 854 7.19 12.30 29.90
N GLN A 855 6.43 12.95 30.80
CA GLN A 855 5.06 12.60 31.18
C GLN A 855 4.02 13.75 31.05
N GLY A 856 4.39 14.86 30.39
CA GLY A 856 3.51 16.02 30.17
C GLY A 856 3.31 16.90 31.40
N CYS A 857 2.28 17.77 31.38
CA CYS A 857 1.90 18.56 32.57
C CYS A 857 1.03 17.68 33.49
N SER A 858 1.70 16.91 34.36
CA SER A 858 1.07 16.07 35.38
C SER A 858 1.52 16.50 36.79
N ILE A 859 0.70 16.20 37.81
CA ILE A 859 1.09 16.45 39.21
C ILE A 859 2.40 15.74 39.57
N TYR A 860 2.58 14.51 39.10
CA TYR A 860 3.78 13.72 39.33
C TYR A 860 5.04 14.37 38.75
N GLN A 861 4.95 14.94 37.55
CA GLN A 861 6.08 15.63 36.93
C GLN A 861 6.41 16.96 37.62
N ILE A 862 5.38 17.70 38.04
CA ILE A 862 5.55 18.94 38.81
C ILE A 862 6.24 18.64 40.15
N ASP A 863 5.80 17.59 40.85
CA ASP A 863 6.36 17.22 42.14
C ASP A 863 7.80 16.70 42.02
N LEU A 864 8.09 15.91 40.97
CA LEU A 864 9.46 15.48 40.65
C LEU A 864 10.36 16.68 40.34
N LEU A 865 9.91 17.64 39.53
CA LEU A 865 10.66 18.86 39.22
C LEU A 865 11.01 19.62 40.49
N LYS A 866 10.02 19.87 41.37
CA LYS A 866 10.23 20.54 42.65
C LYS A 866 11.21 19.76 43.54
N TYR A 867 11.09 18.43 43.58
CA TYR A 867 12.00 17.56 44.34
C TYR A 867 13.44 17.68 43.83
N ILE A 868 13.67 17.55 42.52
CA ILE A 868 15.00 17.67 41.91
C ILE A 868 15.58 19.06 42.18
N LYS A 869 14.81 20.12 41.96
CA LYS A 869 15.27 21.49 42.19
C LYS A 869 15.61 21.76 43.65
N THR A 870 14.91 21.12 44.59
CA THR A 870 15.17 21.25 46.03
C THR A 870 16.42 20.48 46.46
N HIS A 871 16.62 19.24 45.98
CA HIS A 871 17.68 18.36 46.48
C HIS A 871 18.96 18.39 45.62
N TYR A 872 18.82 18.68 44.32
CA TYR A 872 19.89 18.68 43.32
C TYR A 872 19.85 19.94 42.46
N SER A 873 19.85 21.11 43.09
CA SER A 873 19.68 22.43 42.43
C SER A 873 20.66 22.76 41.30
N LYS A 874 21.78 22.05 41.22
CA LYS A 874 22.82 22.24 40.20
C LYS A 874 22.59 21.44 38.91
N ILE A 875 21.60 20.55 38.89
CA ILE A 875 21.27 19.72 37.72
C ILE A 875 20.14 20.37 36.95
N ASP A 876 20.34 20.48 35.63
CA ASP A 876 19.33 21.01 34.74
C ASP A 876 18.32 19.91 34.37
N VAL A 877 17.04 20.27 34.33
CA VAL A 877 15.93 19.35 34.03
C VAL A 877 15.21 19.78 32.76
N ILE A 878 15.18 18.87 31.79
CA ILE A 878 14.31 18.94 30.62
C ILE A 878 12.96 18.34 31.02
N ALA A 879 11.91 19.14 30.90
CA ALA A 879 10.54 18.71 31.21
C ALA A 879 9.71 18.62 29.92
N GLY A 880 9.01 17.51 29.73
CA GLY A 880 8.07 17.34 28.63
C GLY A 880 7.18 16.11 28.80
N ASN A 881 6.48 15.65 27.78
CA ASN A 881 6.32 16.34 26.49
C ASN A 881 5.11 17.28 26.55
N VAL A 882 5.25 18.49 25.99
CA VAL A 882 4.16 19.48 25.90
C VAL A 882 3.85 19.82 24.45
N VAL A 883 2.62 20.23 24.15
CA VAL A 883 2.19 20.66 22.80
C VAL A 883 1.37 21.97 22.79
N THR A 884 1.13 22.55 23.96
CA THR A 884 0.39 23.82 24.12
C THR A 884 1.12 24.79 25.07
N ALA A 885 0.78 26.08 24.98
CA ALA A 885 1.37 27.12 25.79
C ALA A 885 1.00 26.97 27.28
N GLU A 886 -0.20 26.49 27.59
CA GLU A 886 -0.71 26.26 28.95
C GLU A 886 0.09 25.15 29.65
N GLN A 887 0.41 24.06 28.93
CA GLN A 887 1.28 23.01 29.47
C GLN A 887 2.71 23.52 29.69
N ALA A 888 3.20 24.38 28.81
CA ALA A 888 4.50 25.03 28.95
C ALA A 888 4.53 25.93 30.20
N GLU A 889 3.51 26.77 30.40
CA GLU A 889 3.35 27.61 31.60
C GLU A 889 3.41 26.79 32.89
N CYS A 890 2.67 25.69 32.94
CA CYS A 890 2.64 24.75 34.06
C CYS A 890 4.05 24.25 34.45
N LEU A 891 4.82 23.75 33.49
CA LEU A 891 6.14 23.18 33.76
C LEU A 891 7.23 24.24 33.98
N ILE A 892 7.15 25.38 33.29
CA ILE A 892 8.05 26.52 33.52
C ILE A 892 7.87 27.04 34.94
N SER A 893 6.63 27.22 35.39
CA SER A 893 6.31 27.68 36.75
C SER A 893 6.77 26.69 37.82
N ALA A 894 6.83 25.40 37.50
CA ALA A 894 7.37 24.36 38.38
C ALA A 894 8.91 24.32 38.44
N GLY A 895 9.60 25.07 37.58
CA GLY A 895 11.06 25.20 37.57
C GLY A 895 11.80 24.42 36.48
N ALA A 896 11.14 24.08 35.37
CA ALA A 896 11.82 23.46 34.22
C ALA A 896 12.90 24.36 33.61
N ASP A 897 14.07 23.79 33.28
CA ASP A 897 15.19 24.51 32.64
C ASP A 897 15.14 24.46 31.11
N ALA A 898 14.38 23.52 30.56
CA ALA A 898 14.07 23.38 29.15
C ALA A 898 12.75 22.63 28.96
N LEU A 899 12.11 22.83 27.81
CA LEU A 899 10.88 22.13 27.45
C LEU A 899 11.09 21.20 26.26
N ARG A 900 10.68 19.94 26.42
CA ARG A 900 10.60 18.96 25.32
C ARG A 900 9.22 19.00 24.70
N VAL A 901 9.14 19.32 23.40
CA VAL A 901 7.89 19.63 22.69
C VAL A 901 7.60 18.59 21.61
N GLY A 902 6.40 18.00 21.67
CA GLY A 902 5.90 17.08 20.65
C GLY A 902 5.14 15.88 21.22
N MET A 903 3.99 15.56 20.65
CA MET A 903 3.16 14.41 21.06
C MET A 903 2.46 13.82 19.84
N GLY A 904 2.68 12.53 19.59
CA GLY A 904 2.08 11.81 18.46
C GLY A 904 2.73 12.03 17.08
N SER A 905 3.74 12.89 16.97
CA SER A 905 4.41 13.25 15.71
C SER A 905 5.65 12.40 15.37
N GLY A 906 6.07 11.51 16.27
CA GLY A 906 7.20 10.61 16.06
C GLY A 906 6.93 9.56 14.98
N SER A 907 7.95 9.14 14.24
CA SER A 907 7.84 8.22 13.09
C SER A 907 7.23 6.85 13.39
N ILE A 908 7.23 6.43 14.66
CA ILE A 908 6.64 5.17 15.13
C ILE A 908 5.63 5.38 16.26
N CYS A 909 5.14 6.61 16.39
CA CYS A 909 4.14 6.98 17.39
C CYS A 909 2.77 6.99 16.72
N ILE A 910 1.80 6.29 17.32
CA ILE A 910 0.41 6.23 16.85
C ILE A 910 -0.55 6.84 17.88
N THR A 911 -0.04 7.61 18.85
CA THR A 911 -0.86 8.24 19.91
C THR A 911 -1.97 9.14 19.35
N GLN A 912 -1.72 9.88 18.27
CA GLN A 912 -2.77 10.72 17.67
C GLN A 912 -3.92 9.89 17.12
N GLU A 913 -3.64 8.72 16.55
CA GLU A 913 -4.65 7.81 16.01
C GLU A 913 -5.38 7.06 17.13
N VAL A 914 -4.64 6.50 18.08
CA VAL A 914 -5.21 5.59 19.09
C VAL A 914 -5.80 6.35 20.28
N MET A 915 -5.16 7.44 20.73
CA MET A 915 -5.60 8.23 21.89
C MET A 915 -6.33 9.52 21.51
N ALA A 916 -6.35 9.91 20.23
CA ALA A 916 -6.89 11.20 19.77
C ALA A 916 -6.27 12.44 20.43
N VAL A 917 -5.06 12.32 20.99
CA VAL A 917 -4.34 13.42 21.64
C VAL A 917 -3.01 13.68 20.95
N GLY A 918 -2.80 14.93 20.54
CA GLY A 918 -1.56 15.42 19.95
C GLY A 918 -1.79 16.74 19.23
N ARG A 919 -0.78 17.19 18.47
CA ARG A 919 -0.86 18.42 17.67
C ARG A 919 0.10 18.33 16.48
N ALA A 920 -0.20 19.03 15.39
CA ALA A 920 0.74 19.23 14.30
C ALA A 920 2.05 19.83 14.84
N GLN A 921 3.18 19.19 14.52
CA GLN A 921 4.45 19.47 15.20
C GLN A 921 4.96 20.89 14.97
N GLY A 922 4.78 21.45 13.76
CA GLY A 922 5.18 22.82 13.46
C GLY A 922 4.42 23.83 14.33
N THR A 923 3.10 23.71 14.40
CA THR A 923 2.25 24.53 15.26
C THR A 923 2.60 24.37 16.74
N ALA A 924 2.86 23.14 17.21
CA ALA A 924 3.23 22.88 18.60
C ALA A 924 4.55 23.59 18.99
N VAL A 925 5.59 23.42 18.18
CA VAL A 925 6.89 24.05 18.39
C VAL A 925 6.77 25.57 18.39
N TYR A 926 6.12 26.16 17.39
CA TYR A 926 5.95 27.62 17.31
C TYR A 926 5.24 28.20 18.53
N GLN A 927 4.09 27.61 18.90
CA GLN A 927 3.28 28.15 20.01
C GLN A 927 3.99 28.02 21.36
N VAL A 928 4.65 26.89 21.61
CA VAL A 928 5.41 26.68 22.86
C VAL A 928 6.66 27.54 22.89
N ALA A 929 7.42 27.62 21.79
CA ALA A 929 8.63 28.45 21.70
C ALA A 929 8.31 29.94 21.90
N ARG A 930 7.26 30.45 21.25
CA ARG A 930 6.79 31.84 21.41
C ARG A 930 6.44 32.17 22.87
N TYR A 931 5.84 31.23 23.61
CA TYR A 931 5.55 31.42 25.02
C TYR A 931 6.81 31.30 25.90
N ALA A 932 7.60 30.24 25.70
CA ALA A 932 8.78 29.90 26.49
C ALA A 932 9.89 30.95 26.38
N GLN A 933 10.02 31.61 25.22
CA GLN A 933 10.96 32.70 25.00
C GLN A 933 10.80 33.84 26.01
N ARG A 934 9.56 34.17 26.41
CA ARG A 934 9.28 35.25 27.40
C ARG A 934 9.96 35.00 28.75
N TYR A 935 10.28 33.74 29.04
CA TYR A 935 10.93 33.32 30.28
C TYR A 935 12.38 32.88 30.06
N GLY A 936 12.91 32.95 28.84
CA GLY A 936 14.24 32.46 28.50
C GLY A 936 14.42 30.95 28.68
N VAL A 937 13.37 30.16 28.43
CA VAL A 937 13.41 28.69 28.52
C VAL A 937 13.60 28.11 27.11
N PRO A 938 14.70 27.39 26.84
CA PRO A 938 14.92 26.72 25.56
C PRO A 938 13.88 25.64 25.26
N VAL A 939 13.57 25.47 23.97
CA VAL A 939 12.62 24.47 23.48
C VAL A 939 13.33 23.43 22.62
N ILE A 940 13.04 22.17 22.89
CA ILE A 940 13.53 21.01 22.14
C ILE A 940 12.39 20.47 21.28
N ALA A 941 12.54 20.50 19.95
CA ALA A 941 11.58 19.89 19.04
C ALA A 941 11.82 18.37 18.94
N ASP A 942 10.86 17.57 19.43
CA ASP A 942 10.95 16.10 19.49
C ASP A 942 9.89 15.44 18.62
N GLY A 943 10.33 14.64 17.64
CA GLY A 943 9.46 13.95 16.68
C GLY A 943 9.21 14.72 15.37
N GLY A 944 8.80 14.02 14.32
CA GLY A 944 8.53 14.59 12.99
C GLY A 944 9.74 14.97 12.13
N ILE A 945 10.97 14.85 12.65
CA ILE A 945 12.20 15.17 11.91
C ILE A 945 12.61 14.00 11.02
N GLN A 946 12.40 14.14 9.70
CA GLN A 946 12.70 13.09 8.71
C GLN A 946 13.98 13.38 7.92
N CYS A 947 14.32 14.66 7.73
CA CYS A 947 15.46 15.12 6.95
C CYS A 947 16.08 16.40 7.56
N LEU A 948 17.21 16.84 7.02
CA LEU A 948 17.90 18.07 7.45
C LEU A 948 16.99 19.31 7.35
N GLY A 949 16.13 19.38 6.33
CA GLY A 949 15.22 20.51 6.13
C GLY A 949 14.21 20.66 7.29
N HIS A 950 13.75 19.55 7.87
CA HIS A 950 12.87 19.60 9.05
C HIS A 950 13.61 20.14 10.28
N ALA A 951 14.89 19.80 10.44
CA ALA A 951 15.70 20.35 11.52
C ALA A 951 15.85 21.87 11.38
N THR A 952 16.20 22.35 10.18
CA THR A 952 16.30 23.80 9.90
C THR A 952 14.97 24.51 10.14
N LYS A 953 13.85 23.92 9.67
CA LYS A 953 12.51 24.47 9.90
C LYS A 953 12.13 24.50 11.37
N ALA A 954 12.43 23.46 12.15
CA ALA A 954 12.16 23.45 13.58
C ALA A 954 12.91 24.58 14.30
N LEU A 955 14.18 24.82 13.96
CA LEU A 955 14.97 25.94 14.50
C LEU A 955 14.37 27.29 14.11
N ALA A 956 13.92 27.43 12.85
CA ALA A 956 13.27 28.64 12.35
C ALA A 956 11.85 28.88 12.91
N LEU A 957 11.23 27.88 13.54
CA LEU A 957 9.99 28.04 14.31
C LEU A 957 10.26 28.43 15.78
N GLY A 958 11.52 28.61 16.18
CA GLY A 958 11.92 29.01 17.53
C GLY A 958 12.40 27.87 18.43
N ALA A 959 12.52 26.63 17.93
CA ALA A 959 13.20 25.59 18.69
C ALA A 959 14.69 25.94 18.86
N SER A 960 15.24 25.66 20.04
CA SER A 960 16.67 25.83 20.32
C SER A 960 17.48 24.62 19.85
N THR A 961 16.91 23.42 19.96
CA THR A 961 17.53 22.15 19.55
C THR A 961 16.48 21.19 19.00
N VAL A 962 16.93 20.14 18.29
CA VAL A 962 16.06 19.09 17.75
C VAL A 962 16.47 17.72 18.28
N MET A 963 15.49 16.93 18.72
CA MET A 963 15.67 15.58 19.21
C MET A 963 15.27 14.57 18.12
N MET A 964 16.17 13.63 17.83
CA MET A 964 16.06 12.73 16.68
C MET A 964 16.07 11.26 17.13
N GLY A 965 15.07 10.51 16.68
CA GLY A 965 14.95 9.05 16.87
C GLY A 965 15.33 8.27 15.61
N SER A 966 14.38 8.08 14.70
CA SER A 966 14.55 7.30 13.46
C SER A 966 15.69 7.77 12.55
N LEU A 967 16.06 9.05 12.62
CA LEU A 967 17.18 9.56 11.84
C LEU A 967 18.51 8.93 12.30
N LEU A 968 18.65 8.61 13.59
CA LEU A 968 19.84 8.06 14.22
C LEU A 968 19.77 6.55 14.50
N ALA A 969 18.57 5.95 14.60
CA ALA A 969 18.39 4.54 14.96
C ALA A 969 19.08 3.54 14.00
N GLY A 970 19.30 3.93 12.74
CA GLY A 970 19.98 3.08 11.74
C GLY A 970 21.51 3.18 11.74
N THR A 971 22.09 3.90 12.70
CA THR A 971 23.55 4.14 12.73
C THR A 971 24.31 3.02 13.43
N LEU A 972 25.62 2.95 13.19
CA LEU A 972 26.49 1.96 13.81
C LEU A 972 26.43 2.00 15.34
N GLU A 973 26.46 3.20 15.91
CA GLU A 973 26.49 3.46 17.36
C GLU A 973 25.14 3.29 18.05
N ALA A 974 24.03 3.19 17.29
CA ALA A 974 22.74 2.83 17.86
C ALA A 974 22.78 1.39 18.40
N PRO A 975 22.18 1.11 19.58
CA PRO A 975 22.21 -0.21 20.19
C PRO A 975 21.49 -1.27 19.35
N GLY A 976 21.96 -2.52 19.46
CA GLY A 976 21.43 -3.68 18.74
C GLY A 976 22.20 -4.06 17.47
N ASP A 977 22.04 -5.32 17.08
CA ASP A 977 22.74 -5.90 15.94
C ASP A 977 22.05 -5.59 14.61
N TYR A 978 22.85 -5.61 13.54
CA TYR A 978 22.34 -5.52 12.19
C TYR A 978 21.68 -6.82 11.74
N ILE A 979 20.55 -6.70 11.07
CA ILE A 979 19.81 -7.78 10.43
C ILE A 979 19.78 -7.56 8.92
N TRP A 980 19.68 -8.65 8.16
CA TRP A 980 19.58 -8.61 6.70
C TRP A 980 18.19 -9.07 6.28
N SER A 981 17.52 -8.28 5.43
CA SER A 981 16.26 -8.66 4.76
C SER A 981 16.34 -8.20 3.32
N ASP A 982 16.05 -9.11 2.38
CA ASP A 982 16.02 -8.82 0.94
C ASP A 982 17.30 -8.15 0.40
N GLY A 983 18.46 -8.52 0.96
CA GLY A 983 19.76 -7.94 0.59
C GLY A 983 20.03 -6.54 1.17
N ILE A 984 19.11 -5.98 1.96
CA ILE A 984 19.25 -4.68 2.63
C ILE A 984 19.66 -4.91 4.09
N ARG A 985 20.66 -4.15 4.54
CA ARG A 985 21.11 -4.13 5.93
C ARG A 985 20.24 -3.17 6.76
N LEU A 986 19.64 -3.69 7.82
CA LEU A 986 18.65 -3.00 8.65
C LEU A 986 19.01 -3.10 10.14
N LYS A 987 18.45 -2.20 10.96
CA LYS A 987 18.40 -2.29 12.43
C LYS A 987 16.96 -2.24 12.93
N LYS A 988 16.69 -2.87 14.08
CA LYS A 988 15.38 -2.79 14.75
C LYS A 988 15.18 -1.40 15.34
N TYR A 989 13.97 -0.87 15.21
CA TYR A 989 13.58 0.42 15.76
C TYR A 989 12.16 0.31 16.34
N ARG A 990 12.01 0.53 17.65
CA ARG A 990 10.73 0.33 18.34
C ARG A 990 10.34 1.50 19.24
N GLY A 991 9.05 1.74 19.33
CA GLY A 991 8.48 2.86 20.07
C GLY A 991 8.32 2.45 21.52
N MET A 992 8.58 3.38 22.44
CA MET A 992 8.47 3.06 23.87
C MET A 992 7.04 2.62 24.24
N GLY A 993 6.03 3.17 23.55
CA GLY A 993 4.62 2.77 23.72
C GLY A 993 4.18 1.56 22.90
N SER A 994 5.10 0.80 22.28
CA SER A 994 4.74 -0.42 21.55
C SER A 994 4.46 -1.59 22.48
N LEU A 995 3.68 -2.57 22.03
CA LEU A 995 3.33 -3.74 22.85
C LEU A 995 4.57 -4.51 23.30
N ASP A 996 5.58 -4.64 22.45
CA ASP A 996 6.83 -5.34 22.77
C ASP A 996 7.48 -4.69 23.99
N VAL A 997 7.65 -3.38 23.97
CA VAL A 997 8.30 -2.63 25.05
C VAL A 997 7.43 -2.59 26.30
N LEU A 998 6.13 -2.35 26.15
CA LEU A 998 5.16 -2.33 27.26
C LEU A 998 5.05 -3.70 27.91
N SER A 999 5.31 -4.80 27.21
CA SER A 999 5.29 -6.14 27.79
C SER A 999 6.52 -6.46 28.62
N GLU A 1000 7.67 -5.89 28.25
CA GLU A 1000 8.97 -6.17 28.85
C GLU A 1000 9.34 -5.21 29.99
N ASN A 1001 8.88 -3.95 29.95
CA ASN A 1001 9.43 -2.86 30.78
C ASN A 1001 8.37 -2.08 31.56
N ALA A 1002 8.40 -2.17 32.89
CA ALA A 1002 7.52 -1.43 33.79
C ALA A 1002 7.69 0.10 33.68
N GLU A 1003 8.91 0.59 33.45
CA GLU A 1003 9.21 2.03 33.28
C GLU A 1003 8.48 2.64 32.07
N SER A 1004 8.35 1.85 30.99
CA SER A 1004 7.61 2.29 29.81
C SER A 1004 6.10 2.30 30.09
N GLN A 1005 5.58 1.29 30.80
CA GLN A 1005 4.17 1.28 31.23
C GLN A 1005 3.84 2.52 32.09
N ASP A 1006 4.75 2.94 32.97
CA ASP A 1006 4.61 4.11 33.81
C ASP A 1006 4.54 5.41 32.99
N ARG A 1007 5.40 5.55 31.98
CA ARG A 1007 5.38 6.70 31.06
C ARG A 1007 4.03 6.88 30.37
N TYR A 1008 3.33 5.79 30.06
CA TYR A 1008 2.02 5.80 29.37
C TYR A 1008 0.82 5.60 30.29
N PHE A 1009 0.99 5.69 31.62
CA PHE A 1009 -0.08 5.52 32.62
C PHE A 1009 -0.79 4.15 32.56
N GLN A 1010 -0.07 3.07 32.24
CA GLN A 1010 -0.63 1.72 32.08
C GLN A 1010 -0.15 0.68 33.11
N LYS A 1011 0.64 1.08 34.13
CA LYS A 1011 1.18 0.16 35.16
C LYS A 1011 0.09 -0.55 35.97
N ASP A 1012 -1.03 0.12 36.26
CA ASP A 1012 -2.14 -0.41 37.06
C ASP A 1012 -3.29 -1.02 36.20
N CYS A 1013 -3.09 -1.18 34.89
CA CYS A 1013 -4.09 -1.75 33.97
C CYS A 1013 -3.87 -3.26 33.78
N ASP A 1014 -4.51 -4.08 34.62
CA ASP A 1014 -4.23 -5.53 34.73
C ASP A 1014 -4.74 -6.43 33.58
N LYS A 1015 -5.56 -5.93 32.63
CA LYS A 1015 -6.20 -6.82 31.63
C LYS A 1015 -6.06 -6.41 30.16
N VAL A 1016 -5.94 -5.12 29.86
CA VAL A 1016 -5.87 -4.63 28.47
C VAL A 1016 -4.86 -3.50 28.40
N ARG A 1017 -3.86 -3.67 27.52
CA ARG A 1017 -2.84 -2.65 27.23
C ARG A 1017 -3.13 -2.03 25.89
N VAL A 1018 -2.96 -0.71 25.80
CA VAL A 1018 -3.24 0.03 24.57
C VAL A 1018 -1.92 0.50 23.98
N ALA A 1019 -1.60 -0.02 22.79
CA ALA A 1019 -0.38 0.35 22.08
C ALA A 1019 -0.47 1.80 21.61
N GLN A 1020 0.52 2.61 21.97
CA GLN A 1020 0.68 3.99 21.51
C GLN A 1020 1.85 4.16 20.54
N GLY A 1021 2.62 3.10 20.30
CA GLY A 1021 3.69 3.05 19.33
C GLY A 1021 3.77 1.72 18.60
N VAL A 1022 4.61 1.68 17.56
CA VAL A 1022 4.85 0.48 16.75
C VAL A 1022 6.32 0.06 16.82
N SER A 1023 6.57 -1.19 16.43
CA SER A 1023 7.91 -1.75 16.25
C SER A 1023 8.16 -2.00 14.76
N GLY A 1024 9.37 -1.70 14.29
CA GLY A 1024 9.75 -1.86 12.89
C GLY A 1024 11.26 -1.92 12.70
N THR A 1025 11.70 -1.64 11.48
CA THR A 1025 13.13 -1.66 11.11
C THR A 1025 13.50 -0.42 10.31
N VAL A 1026 14.73 0.05 10.46
CA VAL A 1026 15.31 1.19 9.73
C VAL A 1026 16.55 0.74 8.95
N THR A 1027 16.80 1.38 7.81
CA THR A 1027 18.00 1.10 6.99
C THR A 1027 19.28 1.58 7.66
N ASP A 1028 20.38 0.87 7.38
CA ASP A 1028 21.72 1.28 7.82
C ASP A 1028 22.08 2.67 7.25
N LYS A 1029 22.54 3.56 8.12
CA LYS A 1029 22.95 4.94 7.79
C LYS A 1029 24.44 5.20 8.01
N GLY A 1030 25.20 4.15 8.36
CA GLY A 1030 26.62 4.27 8.68
C GLY A 1030 26.88 4.88 10.06
N SER A 1031 28.08 5.40 10.28
CA SER A 1031 28.50 5.97 11.57
C SER A 1031 28.05 7.43 11.75
N ILE A 1032 27.66 7.77 12.97
CA ILE A 1032 27.35 9.14 13.39
C ILE A 1032 28.50 10.11 13.17
N HIS A 1033 29.75 9.64 13.26
CA HIS A 1033 30.93 10.46 13.03
C HIS A 1033 31.02 11.04 11.61
N ILE A 1034 30.28 10.47 10.66
CA ILE A 1034 30.15 10.99 9.29
C ILE A 1034 28.80 11.72 9.15
N PHE A 1035 27.74 11.10 9.67
CA PHE A 1035 26.38 11.54 9.44
C PHE A 1035 26.00 12.82 10.20
N LEU A 1036 26.43 13.01 11.46
CA LEU A 1036 26.12 14.22 12.22
C LEU A 1036 26.86 15.47 11.68
N PRO A 1037 28.14 15.38 11.28
CA PRO A 1037 28.79 16.48 10.55
C PRO A 1037 28.06 16.86 9.25
N TYR A 1038 27.56 15.88 8.49
CA TYR A 1038 26.72 16.15 7.30
C TYR A 1038 25.45 16.94 7.67
N LEU A 1039 24.73 16.55 8.73
CA LEU A 1039 23.56 17.30 9.21
C LEU A 1039 23.92 18.71 9.67
N THR A 1040 25.06 18.86 10.36
CA THR A 1040 25.57 20.15 10.84
C THR A 1040 25.85 21.10 9.68
N VAL A 1041 26.58 20.64 8.66
CA VAL A 1041 26.87 21.43 7.46
C VAL A 1041 25.59 21.74 6.68
N GLY A 1042 24.67 20.79 6.56
CA GLY A 1042 23.38 21.02 5.90
C GLY A 1042 22.53 22.12 6.56
N VAL A 1043 22.48 22.15 7.90
CA VAL A 1043 21.80 23.24 8.64
C VAL A 1043 22.55 24.57 8.45
N LYS A 1044 23.88 24.57 8.44
CA LYS A 1044 24.67 25.79 8.14
C LYS A 1044 24.35 26.36 6.76
N HIS A 1045 24.29 25.51 5.72
CA HIS A 1045 23.85 25.94 4.39
C HIS A 1045 22.44 26.53 4.41
N GLY A 1046 21.49 25.87 5.10
CA GLY A 1046 20.14 26.41 5.26
C GLY A 1046 20.11 27.81 5.89
N LEU A 1047 20.90 28.05 6.94
CA LEU A 1047 21.02 29.38 7.56
C LEU A 1047 21.73 30.39 6.64
N GLN A 1048 22.76 29.95 5.90
CA GLN A 1048 23.44 30.80 4.93
C GLN A 1048 22.48 31.27 3.83
N ASP A 1049 21.70 30.37 3.23
CA ASP A 1049 20.72 30.71 2.18
C ASP A 1049 19.63 31.68 2.69
N MET A 1050 19.33 31.64 3.99
CA MET A 1050 18.46 32.61 4.66
C MET A 1050 19.13 33.97 4.95
N GLY A 1051 20.45 34.08 4.74
CA GLY A 1051 21.23 35.28 5.07
C GLY A 1051 21.55 35.42 6.57
N ILE A 1052 21.59 34.32 7.32
CA ILE A 1052 21.69 34.31 8.78
C ILE A 1052 22.98 33.65 9.28
N ARG A 1053 23.77 34.39 10.07
CA ARG A 1053 25.09 33.96 10.56
C ARG A 1053 25.06 33.10 11.84
N SER A 1054 23.95 33.04 12.56
CA SER A 1054 23.85 32.19 13.76
C SER A 1054 22.41 31.81 14.12
N THR A 1055 22.26 30.74 14.89
CA THR A 1055 20.96 30.33 15.48
C THR A 1055 20.36 31.41 16.38
N VAL A 1056 21.18 32.15 17.12
CA VAL A 1056 20.74 33.29 17.94
C VAL A 1056 20.16 34.39 17.05
N LYS A 1057 20.84 34.72 15.94
CA LYS A 1057 20.36 35.73 15.00
C LYS A 1057 19.11 35.28 14.26
N LEU A 1058 19.00 33.98 13.95
CA LEU A 1058 17.78 33.38 13.40
C LEU A 1058 16.59 33.67 14.31
N HIS A 1059 16.70 33.36 15.60
CA HIS A 1059 15.63 33.63 16.57
C HIS A 1059 15.27 35.12 16.64
N GLU A 1060 16.24 36.02 16.69
CA GLU A 1060 15.96 37.48 16.65
C GLU A 1060 15.17 37.89 15.39
N MET A 1061 15.58 37.40 14.21
CA MET A 1061 15.00 37.78 12.92
C MET A 1061 13.65 37.13 12.62
N ILE A 1062 13.33 35.99 13.22
CA ILE A 1062 11.97 35.40 13.09
C ILE A 1062 10.97 36.17 13.95
N TYR A 1063 11.37 36.64 15.14
CA TYR A 1063 10.46 37.36 16.05
C TYR A 1063 10.21 38.81 15.65
N ASN A 1064 11.15 39.45 14.94
CA ASN A 1064 10.95 40.79 14.38
C ASN A 1064 10.29 40.78 12.98
N GLY A 1065 9.95 39.60 12.45
CA GLY A 1065 9.26 39.43 11.17
C GLY A 1065 10.13 39.62 9.91
N THR A 1066 11.46 39.68 10.05
CA THR A 1066 12.38 39.83 8.91
C THR A 1066 12.48 38.56 8.08
N VAL A 1067 12.53 37.39 8.73
CA VAL A 1067 12.49 36.11 8.01
C VAL A 1067 11.08 35.87 7.50
N ARG A 1068 10.97 35.57 6.20
CA ARG A 1068 9.70 35.31 5.52
C ARG A 1068 9.52 33.84 5.22
N PHE A 1069 8.27 33.41 5.19
CA PHE A 1069 7.85 32.03 5.01
C PHE A 1069 6.77 31.96 3.94
N GLU A 1070 6.57 30.77 3.37
CA GLU A 1070 5.50 30.55 2.42
C GLU A 1070 4.84 29.21 2.68
N ARG A 1071 3.50 29.17 2.58
CA ARG A 1071 2.73 27.95 2.78
C ARG A 1071 2.75 27.12 1.50
N ARG A 1072 3.01 25.81 1.63
CA ARG A 1072 3.09 24.89 0.48
C ARG A 1072 1.83 24.05 0.38
N SER A 1073 1.11 24.20 -0.72
CA SER A 1073 0.03 23.29 -1.10
C SER A 1073 0.58 21.86 -1.34
N ALA A 1074 -0.30 20.85 -1.33
CA ALA A 1074 0.10 19.48 -1.65
C ALA A 1074 0.76 19.35 -3.04
N GLY A 1075 0.30 20.13 -4.03
CA GLY A 1075 0.92 20.21 -5.35
C GLY A 1075 2.34 20.78 -5.30
N ALA A 1076 2.53 21.88 -4.59
CA ALA A 1076 3.85 22.48 -4.38
C ALA A 1076 4.79 21.52 -3.61
N GLN A 1077 4.26 20.71 -2.67
CA GLN A 1077 5.02 19.68 -1.96
C GLN A 1077 5.54 18.60 -2.90
N MET A 1078 4.69 18.10 -3.82
CA MET A 1078 5.09 17.12 -4.83
C MET A 1078 6.15 17.67 -5.79
N GLU A 1079 6.00 18.92 -6.24
CA GLU A 1079 6.98 19.60 -7.10
C GLU A 1079 8.34 19.80 -6.41
N GLY A 1080 8.36 20.20 -5.14
CA GLY A 1080 9.66 20.36 -4.45
C GLY A 1080 10.30 19.05 -4.00
N SER A 1081 9.72 17.89 -4.34
CA SER A 1081 10.32 16.56 -4.15
C SER A 1081 10.97 16.07 -5.45
N VAL A 1082 11.55 14.87 -5.46
CA VAL A 1082 12.05 14.26 -6.70
C VAL A 1082 10.86 13.85 -7.58
N HIS A 1083 10.76 14.42 -8.79
CA HIS A 1083 9.72 14.09 -9.75
C HIS A 1083 10.25 14.10 -11.20
N SER A 1084 9.46 13.58 -12.14
CA SER A 1084 9.76 13.59 -13.59
C SER A 1084 11.04 12.85 -14.01
N LEU A 1085 11.41 11.78 -13.30
CA LEU A 1085 12.57 10.93 -13.60
C LEU A 1085 12.18 9.44 -13.66
N HIS A 1086 12.91 8.65 -14.46
CA HIS A 1086 12.78 7.19 -14.53
C HIS A 1086 13.99 6.56 -13.83
N SER A 1087 13.76 5.61 -12.92
CA SER A 1087 14.82 4.91 -12.16
C SER A 1087 14.63 3.40 -12.16
#